data_AF-A0A2V5TWK4-F1
#
_entry.id   AF-A0A2V5TWK4-F1
#
_cell.length_a   1.000
_cell.length_b   1.000
_cell.length_c   1.000
_cell.angle_alpha   90.00
_cell.angle_beta   90.00
_cell.angle_gamma   90.00
#
_symmetry.space_group_name_H-M   'P 1'
#
loop_
_entity.id
_entity.type
_entity.pdbx_description
1 polymer ?
#
loop_
_entity_poly.entity_id
_entity_poly.type
_entity_poly.pdbx_seq_one_letter_code
_entity_poly.pdbx_strand_id
1 'polypeptide(L)'
;MTFLPVAERELRVAARKRSTFRVRVIAALVAWIIGSGVLVLSRVGPGFGTPSLGKGLFGVLTWLSLAVALSAGLFFTSDCLSEEKREGTLGFLFLTDLRGHDVVLGKLLATSLRVFYALLAVFPILAIALIMGGVTGAQFWKTSLALVNAMFVSVAAGLFVSAISRESQKALAATLFLLLLLVAAGPASDGIFAAIKQRAFKPVLSLSSPGYLFVMAGAWGRTPFWVALLVNQDVAWTFFGLACLLLPHTWRENAPKRSTPAGTWAYYWKFGGVKTRRGLRRKLIEPNPVLWLACRERWQAVLLWALTILLVSGLAATFAADERWMLWFVWSYVAGACTLVLYLGIASQAGRFFVEAQRSGLIELLLATPLTSRQIVQGQWRALVRMFGAPLGLCLAAQLLGTFLVQQQTWRRVAATVPATTPPIAATTNTVTTNATLVTTTLTGTGTVSVSVGSAFTGPNDFATLAISCATTLTVVANLTAVAWFGMWMGLNSKSANLSTLKTILFVQIIPWFGVTFASALAVPLLLLPRLFRGTPTGPSQFMVWYPLLTVAVTTALYLIKDVAFSLWARRKLYSEFRERAAGVAAPIRPALPPPLPRTAVNAPTFKLIVSTLLALAFAAIAAEKNPVPKEGGNPADHLPPWIKRVTWFGERADWSHDGKRILFVEKTFGDVYEVELATGIIRAITHHYPHYGYTRALYLANGDILLSGPDHFDPKKPGDARTQCWLFLLDKSLTRPALALGSKCSEGPAVSRKRMHIAWTHVAAEYPDEMEK
;
A
#
# COMPACT_ATOMS: atom_id res chain seq x y z
N MET A 1 30.36 -16.37 -7.31
CA MET A 1 29.04 -16.22 -7.98
C MET A 1 28.07 -15.53 -7.01
N THR A 2 27.75 -14.26 -7.22
CA THR A 2 26.80 -13.53 -6.37
C THR A 2 25.38 -13.89 -6.81
N PHE A 3 24.72 -14.81 -6.09
CA PHE A 3 23.44 -15.40 -6.49
C PHE A 3 22.30 -14.37 -6.58
N LEU A 4 22.39 -13.18 -5.94
CA LEU A 4 21.33 -12.16 -5.96
C LEU A 4 21.87 -10.72 -5.71
N PRO A 5 22.51 -10.05 -6.70
CA PRO A 5 23.11 -8.73 -6.50
C PRO A 5 22.08 -7.64 -6.16
N VAL A 6 20.84 -7.77 -6.65
CA VAL A 6 19.75 -6.83 -6.36
C VAL A 6 19.29 -6.94 -4.91
N ALA A 7 19.09 -8.17 -4.41
CA ALA A 7 18.71 -8.41 -3.03
C ALA A 7 19.75 -7.84 -2.04
N GLU A 8 21.04 -8.07 -2.33
CA GLU A 8 22.13 -7.57 -1.50
C GLU A 8 22.15 -6.03 -1.46
N ARG A 9 22.02 -5.38 -2.63
CA ARG A 9 21.92 -3.91 -2.72
C ARG A 9 20.74 -3.40 -1.88
N GLU A 10 19.56 -3.99 -2.05
CA GLU A 10 18.35 -3.56 -1.34
C GLU A 10 18.45 -3.76 0.18
N LEU A 11 19.06 -4.87 0.63
CA LEU A 11 19.35 -5.11 2.04
C LEU A 11 20.31 -4.05 2.61
N ARG A 12 21.41 -3.74 1.90
CA ARG A 12 22.34 -2.68 2.31
C ARG A 12 21.67 -1.30 2.36
N VAL A 13 20.81 -0.99 1.39
CA VAL A 13 20.05 0.28 1.36
C VAL A 13 19.05 0.33 2.51
N ALA A 14 18.32 -0.77 2.78
CA ALA A 14 17.35 -0.85 3.86
C ALA A 14 18.01 -0.71 5.25
N ALA A 15 19.20 -1.30 5.43
CA ALA A 15 19.99 -1.19 6.66
C ALA A 15 20.47 0.25 6.93
N ARG A 16 20.77 1.03 5.89
CA ARG A 16 21.22 2.43 6.01
C ARG A 16 20.07 3.43 6.17
N LYS A 17 18.83 3.04 5.87
CA LYS A 17 17.65 3.93 5.95
C LYS A 17 17.18 4.10 7.40
N ARG A 18 17.27 5.33 7.92
CA ARG A 18 16.72 5.72 9.23
C ARG A 18 15.22 5.42 9.38
N SER A 19 14.47 5.36 8.28
CA SER A 19 13.03 5.05 8.31
C SER A 19 12.76 3.63 8.79
N THR A 20 13.62 2.64 8.49
CA THR A 20 13.45 1.25 8.95
C THR A 20 13.46 1.17 10.49
N PHE A 21 14.41 1.88 11.11
CA PHE A 21 14.50 1.98 12.57
C PHE A 21 13.29 2.71 13.18
N ARG A 22 12.88 3.84 12.58
CA ARG A 22 11.71 4.60 13.05
C ARG A 22 10.42 3.78 13.00
N VAL A 23 10.20 3.03 11.92
CA VAL A 23 9.01 2.17 11.77
C VAL A 23 8.97 1.10 12.86
N ARG A 24 10.11 0.49 13.20
CA ARG A 24 10.21 -0.50 14.29
C ARG A 24 9.83 0.11 15.64
N VAL A 25 10.40 1.27 15.98
CA VAL A 25 10.11 1.95 17.25
C VAL A 25 8.65 2.40 17.32
N ILE A 26 8.12 2.98 16.24
CA ILE A 26 6.71 3.40 16.17
C ILE A 26 5.78 2.20 16.34
N ALA A 27 6.06 1.06 15.67
CA ALA A 27 5.24 -0.14 15.79
C ALA A 27 5.21 -0.67 17.23
N ALA A 28 6.37 -0.74 17.90
CA ALA A 28 6.45 -1.13 19.30
C ALA A 28 5.71 -0.16 20.22
N LEU A 29 5.89 1.16 20.04
CA LEU A 29 5.19 2.18 20.83
C LEU A 29 3.67 2.11 20.64
N VAL A 30 3.20 1.93 19.40
CA VAL A 30 1.78 1.79 19.10
C VAL A 30 1.20 0.54 19.77
N ALA A 31 1.86 -0.61 19.63
CA ALA A 31 1.43 -1.83 20.28
C ALA A 31 1.45 -1.71 21.81
N TRP A 32 2.42 -0.98 22.38
CA TRP A 32 2.50 -0.73 23.81
C TRP A 32 1.38 0.19 24.30
N ILE A 33 1.09 1.29 23.59
CA ILE A 33 -0.01 2.21 23.90
C ILE A 33 -1.36 1.49 23.82
N ILE A 34 -1.55 0.64 22.81
CA ILE A 34 -2.78 -0.14 22.65
C ILE A 34 -2.90 -1.16 23.78
N GLY A 35 -1.81 -1.89 24.08
CA GLY A 35 -1.76 -2.85 25.18
C GLY A 35 -2.06 -2.20 26.52
N SER A 36 -1.41 -1.07 26.84
CA SER A 36 -1.64 -0.34 28.09
C SER A 36 -3.06 0.24 28.16
N GLY A 37 -3.58 0.78 27.06
CA GLY A 37 -4.97 1.24 26.96
C GLY A 37 -5.97 0.13 27.28
N VAL A 38 -5.80 -1.06 26.70
CA VAL A 38 -6.65 -2.23 26.99
C VAL A 38 -6.58 -2.62 28.47
N LEU A 39 -5.40 -2.58 29.08
CA LEU A 39 -5.24 -2.86 30.51
C LEU A 39 -5.95 -1.84 31.40
N VAL A 40 -5.85 -0.55 31.09
CA VAL A 40 -6.56 0.52 31.82
C VAL A 40 -8.07 0.34 31.69
N LEU A 41 -8.57 0.09 30.47
CA LEU A 41 -9.99 -0.13 30.23
C LEU A 41 -10.53 -1.36 30.97
N SER A 42 -9.73 -2.41 31.09
CA SER A 42 -10.11 -3.61 31.83
C SER A 42 -10.25 -3.41 33.33
N ARG A 43 -9.63 -2.36 33.90
CA ARG A 43 -9.76 -2.00 35.33
C ARG A 43 -10.95 -1.10 35.62
N VAL A 44 -11.40 -0.33 34.63
CA VAL A 44 -12.47 0.68 34.78
C VAL A 44 -13.81 0.20 34.24
N GLY A 45 -13.82 -0.75 33.31
CA GLY A 45 -15.03 -1.28 32.67
C GLY A 45 -15.67 -2.46 33.41
N PRO A 46 -17.01 -2.56 33.42
CA PRO A 46 -17.71 -3.74 33.94
C PRO A 46 -17.63 -4.87 32.90
N GLY A 47 -16.74 -5.85 33.07
CA GLY A 47 -16.85 -7.08 32.26
C GLY A 47 -15.63 -8.00 32.07
N PHE A 48 -14.41 -7.61 32.48
CA PHE A 48 -13.28 -8.53 32.39
C PHE A 48 -12.85 -8.97 33.80
N GLY A 49 -13.24 -10.20 34.17
CA GLY A 49 -12.64 -10.84 35.33
C GLY A 49 -11.11 -10.90 35.18
N THR A 50 -10.38 -10.78 36.29
CA THR A 50 -8.91 -10.87 36.33
C THR A 50 -8.28 -12.05 35.57
N PRO A 51 -8.91 -13.26 35.46
CA PRO A 51 -8.32 -14.39 34.73
C PRO A 51 -8.37 -14.29 33.19
N SER A 52 -9.18 -13.40 32.61
CA SER A 52 -9.38 -13.33 31.14
C SER A 52 -8.61 -12.18 30.47
N LEU A 53 -7.87 -11.39 31.25
CA LEU A 53 -7.17 -10.18 30.79
C LEU A 53 -6.10 -10.47 29.74
N GLY A 54 -5.22 -11.45 29.98
CA GLY A 54 -4.16 -11.79 29.01
C GLY A 54 -4.72 -12.35 27.70
N LYS A 55 -5.81 -13.14 27.75
CA LYS A 55 -6.52 -13.62 26.56
C LYS A 55 -7.13 -12.48 25.73
N GLY A 56 -7.75 -11.50 26.39
CA GLY A 56 -8.32 -10.32 25.74
C GLY A 56 -7.24 -9.46 25.07
N LEU A 57 -6.17 -9.14 25.79
CA LEU A 57 -5.06 -8.34 25.28
C LEU A 57 -4.36 -9.03 24.11
N PHE A 58 -4.08 -10.33 24.24
CA PHE A 58 -3.52 -11.14 23.16
C PHE A 58 -4.43 -11.16 21.93
N GLY A 59 -5.74 -11.33 22.11
CA GLY A 59 -6.72 -11.28 21.03
C GLY A 59 -6.69 -9.94 20.28
N VAL A 60 -6.80 -8.82 20.99
CA VAL A 60 -6.80 -7.48 20.37
C VAL A 60 -5.51 -7.22 19.60
N LEU A 61 -4.35 -7.47 20.20
CA LEU A 61 -3.06 -7.21 19.55
C LEU A 61 -2.82 -8.13 18.34
N THR A 62 -3.20 -9.40 18.42
CA THR A 62 -3.02 -10.35 17.30
C THR A 62 -3.95 -10.03 16.13
N TRP A 63 -5.22 -9.67 16.37
CA TRP A 63 -6.14 -9.24 15.31
C TRP A 63 -5.68 -7.94 14.62
N LEU A 64 -5.18 -6.96 15.38
CA LEU A 64 -4.61 -5.74 14.82
C LEU A 64 -3.33 -6.04 14.01
N SER A 65 -2.48 -6.93 14.50
CA SER A 65 -1.28 -7.37 13.78
C SER A 65 -1.64 -8.10 12.49
N LEU A 66 -2.72 -8.89 12.47
CA LEU A 66 -3.24 -9.53 11.27
C LEU A 66 -3.71 -8.50 10.25
N ALA A 67 -4.44 -7.47 10.67
CA ALA A 67 -4.89 -6.39 9.78
C ALA A 67 -3.70 -5.64 9.15
N VAL A 68 -2.64 -5.37 9.93
CA VAL A 68 -1.39 -4.77 9.42
C VAL A 68 -0.68 -5.72 8.45
N ALA A 69 -0.59 -7.01 8.78
CA ALA A 69 0.03 -8.02 7.92
C ALA A 69 -0.70 -8.15 6.57
N LEU A 70 -2.04 -8.18 6.57
CA LEU A 70 -2.86 -8.27 5.36
C LEU A 70 -2.85 -6.97 4.55
N SER A 71 -2.78 -5.80 5.18
CA SER A 71 -2.70 -4.50 4.48
C SER A 71 -1.30 -4.19 3.91
N ALA A 72 -0.27 -4.91 4.34
CA ALA A 72 1.09 -4.72 3.86
C ALA A 72 1.19 -4.92 2.33
N GLY A 73 0.60 -6.00 1.81
CA GLY A 73 0.59 -6.29 0.39
C GLY A 73 -0.17 -5.24 -0.44
N LEU A 74 -1.30 -4.77 0.11
CA LEU A 74 -2.17 -3.77 -0.50
C LEU A 74 -1.47 -2.42 -0.71
N PHE A 75 -0.72 -1.93 0.28
CA PHE A 75 -0.13 -0.59 0.20
C PHE A 75 1.33 -0.56 -0.26
N PHE A 76 2.14 -1.58 0.06
CA PHE A 76 3.58 -1.57 -0.24
C PHE A 76 3.96 -2.32 -1.51
N THR A 77 3.27 -3.41 -1.87
CA THR A 77 3.67 -4.25 -3.01
C THR A 77 2.76 -4.13 -4.23
N SER A 78 1.50 -3.74 -4.08
CA SER A 78 0.53 -3.67 -5.17
C SER A 78 0.98 -2.79 -6.35
N ASP A 79 1.70 -1.70 -6.11
CA ASP A 79 2.17 -0.78 -7.17
C ASP A 79 3.69 -0.86 -7.41
N CYS A 80 4.44 -1.72 -6.71
CA CYS A 80 5.90 -1.65 -6.79
C CYS A 80 6.49 -2.07 -8.16
N LEU A 81 5.87 -3.00 -8.88
CA LEU A 81 6.26 -3.39 -10.25
C LEU A 81 5.50 -2.58 -11.31
N SER A 82 4.22 -2.31 -11.05
CA SER A 82 3.36 -1.45 -11.88
C SER A 82 3.94 -0.03 -12.03
N GLU A 83 4.51 0.53 -10.97
CA GLU A 83 5.16 1.84 -10.97
C GLU A 83 6.36 1.88 -11.93
N GLU A 84 7.27 0.91 -11.86
CA GLU A 84 8.42 0.85 -12.79
C GLU A 84 8.02 0.53 -14.24
N LYS A 85 6.93 -0.20 -14.45
CA LYS A 85 6.37 -0.41 -15.79
C LYS A 85 5.81 0.88 -16.37
N ARG A 86 5.12 1.70 -15.56
CA ARG A 86 4.58 2.99 -15.97
C ARG A 86 5.68 4.02 -16.23
N GLU A 87 6.77 3.96 -15.46
CA GLU A 87 7.92 4.85 -15.62
C GLU A 87 8.87 4.42 -16.74
N GLY A 88 8.66 3.27 -17.38
CA GLY A 88 9.53 2.74 -18.44
C GLY A 88 10.90 2.26 -17.95
N THR A 89 11.18 2.32 -16.64
CA THR A 89 12.49 1.96 -16.05
C THR A 89 12.74 0.47 -16.02
N LEU A 90 11.67 -0.33 -16.03
CA LEU A 90 11.76 -1.80 -16.04
C LEU A 90 12.41 -2.35 -17.32
N GLY A 91 12.27 -1.65 -18.46
CA GLY A 91 12.93 -2.03 -19.71
C GLY A 91 14.45 -1.99 -19.58
N PHE A 92 14.98 -0.92 -18.98
CA PHE A 92 16.42 -0.78 -18.74
C PHE A 92 16.98 -1.86 -17.80
N LEU A 93 16.20 -2.30 -16.80
CA LEU A 93 16.56 -3.43 -15.93
C LEU A 93 16.70 -4.74 -16.71
N PHE A 94 15.81 -5.01 -17.67
CA PHE A 94 15.87 -6.23 -18.50
C PHE A 94 16.89 -6.17 -19.65
N LEU A 95 17.46 -5.00 -19.95
CA LEU A 95 18.64 -4.90 -20.83
C LEU A 95 19.92 -5.41 -20.13
N THR A 96 19.92 -5.50 -18.80
CA THR A 96 20.99 -6.13 -18.03
C THR A 96 20.79 -7.65 -17.90
N ASP A 97 21.76 -8.38 -17.34
CA ASP A 97 21.68 -9.85 -17.17
C ASP A 97 20.64 -10.34 -16.15
N LEU A 98 19.76 -9.47 -15.64
CA LEU A 98 18.77 -9.80 -14.61
C LEU A 98 17.62 -10.63 -15.18
N ARG A 99 17.29 -11.72 -14.49
CA ARG A 99 16.11 -12.54 -14.79
C ARG A 99 14.89 -12.02 -14.02
N GLY A 100 13.70 -12.43 -14.44
CA GLY A 100 12.44 -12.01 -13.80
C GLY A 100 12.42 -12.30 -12.29
N HIS A 101 12.98 -13.44 -11.86
CA HIS A 101 13.06 -13.78 -10.43
C HIS A 101 14.02 -12.89 -9.64
N ASP A 102 15.14 -12.45 -10.22
CA ASP A 102 16.10 -11.57 -9.52
C ASP A 102 15.46 -10.22 -9.16
N VAL A 103 14.66 -9.69 -10.08
CA VAL A 103 13.93 -8.43 -9.90
C VAL A 103 12.81 -8.60 -8.87
N VAL A 104 11.96 -9.61 -9.04
CA VAL A 104 10.81 -9.83 -8.14
C VAL A 104 11.27 -10.17 -6.72
N LEU A 105 12.28 -11.03 -6.56
CA LEU A 105 12.83 -11.40 -5.26
C LEU A 105 13.51 -10.20 -4.57
N GLY A 106 14.29 -9.42 -5.32
CA GLY A 106 14.88 -8.17 -4.82
C GLY A 106 13.82 -7.20 -4.29
N LYS A 107 12.71 -7.02 -5.01
CA LYS A 107 11.60 -6.17 -4.56
C LYS A 107 10.81 -6.74 -3.40
N LEU A 108 10.58 -8.05 -3.38
CA LEU A 108 9.93 -8.73 -2.27
C LEU A 108 10.71 -8.45 -0.99
N LEU A 109 12.02 -8.67 -0.99
CA LEU A 109 12.88 -8.38 0.16
C LEU A 109 12.87 -6.90 0.52
N ALA A 110 13.05 -5.99 -0.44
CA ALA A 110 13.09 -4.54 -0.19
C ALA A 110 11.81 -4.00 0.48
N THR A 111 10.64 -4.51 0.08
CA THR A 111 9.33 -4.04 0.54
C THR A 111 8.86 -4.75 1.81
N SER A 112 9.08 -6.06 1.93
CA SER A 112 8.65 -6.86 3.09
C SER A 112 9.49 -6.60 4.34
N LEU A 113 10.79 -6.31 4.22
CA LEU A 113 11.70 -6.20 5.37
C LEU A 113 11.21 -5.23 6.45
N ARG A 114 10.65 -4.09 6.03
CA ARG A 114 10.18 -3.05 6.96
C ARG A 114 8.97 -3.51 7.76
N VAL A 115 8.04 -4.18 7.10
CA VAL A 115 6.83 -4.71 7.73
C VAL A 115 7.18 -5.91 8.60
N PHE A 116 8.09 -6.76 8.15
CA PHE A 116 8.58 -7.90 8.93
C PHE A 116 9.22 -7.46 10.25
N TYR A 117 10.10 -6.45 10.21
CA TYR A 117 10.68 -5.90 11.43
C TYR A 117 9.68 -5.15 12.31
N ALA A 118 8.65 -4.53 11.72
CA ALA A 118 7.56 -3.95 12.49
C ALA A 118 6.79 -5.05 13.25
N LEU A 119 6.50 -6.18 12.60
CA LEU A 119 5.83 -7.32 13.21
C LEU A 119 6.68 -7.95 14.32
N LEU A 120 7.98 -8.16 14.07
CA LEU A 120 8.92 -8.63 15.10
C LEU A 120 9.03 -7.69 16.30
N ALA A 121 8.81 -6.39 16.11
CA ALA A 121 8.80 -5.43 17.22
C ALA A 121 7.58 -5.59 18.14
N VAL A 122 6.49 -6.16 17.64
CA VAL A 122 5.26 -6.41 18.41
C VAL A 122 5.36 -7.71 19.22
N PHE A 123 6.23 -8.66 18.83
CA PHE A 123 6.37 -9.96 19.50
C PHE A 123 6.69 -9.88 21.00
N PRO A 124 7.63 -9.02 21.46
CA PRO A 124 7.88 -8.86 22.90
C PRO A 124 6.64 -8.41 23.67
N ILE A 125 5.78 -7.58 23.06
CA ILE A 125 4.57 -7.07 23.71
C ILE A 125 3.50 -8.18 23.77
N LEU A 126 3.41 -9.02 22.73
CA LEU A 126 2.57 -10.22 22.77
C LEU A 126 3.03 -11.22 23.84
N ALA A 127 4.35 -11.32 24.09
CA ALA A 127 4.89 -12.17 25.14
C ALA A 127 4.50 -11.69 26.56
N ILE A 128 4.30 -10.38 26.77
CA ILE A 128 3.76 -9.88 28.04
C ILE A 128 2.34 -10.44 28.28
N ALA A 129 1.52 -10.55 27.23
CA ALA A 129 0.19 -11.15 27.32
C ALA A 129 0.22 -12.62 27.76
N LEU A 130 1.27 -13.36 27.35
CA LEU A 130 1.51 -14.74 27.77
C LEU A 130 1.79 -14.82 29.27
N ILE A 131 2.61 -13.91 29.80
CA ILE A 131 2.97 -13.85 31.23
C ILE A 131 1.76 -13.48 32.10
N MET A 132 0.85 -12.63 31.60
CA MET A 132 -0.37 -12.24 32.30
C MET A 132 -1.42 -13.38 32.43
N GLY A 133 -1.19 -14.53 31.80
CA GLY A 133 -2.06 -15.71 31.89
C GLY A 133 -3.23 -15.70 30.88
N GLY A 134 -3.80 -16.88 30.62
CA GLY A 134 -4.93 -17.07 29.70
C GLY A 134 -4.58 -17.41 28.25
N VAL A 135 -3.29 -17.54 27.91
CA VAL A 135 -2.77 -17.95 26.60
C VAL A 135 -1.71 -19.04 26.80
N THR A 136 -1.67 -20.06 25.94
CA THR A 136 -0.64 -21.12 26.03
C THR A 136 0.56 -20.79 25.15
N GLY A 137 1.76 -21.28 25.50
CA GLY A 137 2.97 -21.09 24.68
C GLY A 137 2.82 -21.62 23.24
N ALA A 138 2.08 -22.73 23.07
CA ALA A 138 1.74 -23.26 21.76
C ALA A 138 0.85 -22.31 20.94
N GLN A 139 -0.14 -21.66 21.57
CA GLN A 139 -1.00 -20.67 20.92
C GLN A 139 -0.19 -19.43 20.51
N PHE A 140 0.73 -18.97 21.36
CA PHE A 140 1.65 -17.88 21.04
C PHE A 140 2.48 -18.19 19.78
N TRP A 141 3.13 -19.35 19.69
CA TRP A 141 3.97 -19.66 18.52
C TRP A 141 3.16 -19.90 17.23
N LYS A 142 2.01 -20.60 17.34
CA LYS A 142 1.11 -20.81 16.19
C LYS A 142 0.60 -19.50 15.62
N THR A 143 0.18 -18.56 16.47
CA THR A 143 -0.31 -17.24 16.01
C THR A 143 0.80 -16.37 15.44
N SER A 144 1.99 -16.34 16.06
CA SER A 144 3.17 -15.65 15.51
C SER A 144 3.53 -16.17 14.12
N LEU A 145 3.51 -17.49 13.92
CA LEU A 145 3.75 -18.12 12.62
C LEU A 145 2.64 -17.79 11.61
N ALA A 146 1.37 -17.80 12.05
CA ALA A 146 0.23 -17.42 11.21
C ALA A 146 0.29 -15.95 10.75
N LEU A 147 0.77 -15.03 11.60
CA LEU A 147 0.95 -13.61 11.26
C LEU A 147 2.05 -13.42 10.20
N VAL A 148 3.18 -14.10 10.35
CA VAL A 148 4.27 -14.07 9.35
C VAL A 148 3.78 -14.66 8.02
N ASN A 149 3.06 -15.77 8.06
CA ASN A 149 2.48 -16.38 6.86
C ASN A 149 1.44 -15.45 6.19
N ALA A 150 0.52 -14.85 6.96
CA ALA A 150 -0.47 -13.92 6.42
C ALA A 150 0.19 -12.71 5.75
N MET A 151 1.29 -12.20 6.33
CA MET A 151 2.09 -11.15 5.70
C MET A 151 2.73 -11.64 4.39
N PHE A 152 3.31 -12.83 4.36
CA PHE A 152 3.94 -13.38 3.16
C PHE A 152 2.94 -13.59 2.03
N VAL A 153 1.77 -14.19 2.32
CA VAL A 153 0.67 -14.35 1.37
C VAL A 153 0.21 -12.99 0.84
N SER A 154 0.05 -11.99 1.72
CA SER A 154 -0.39 -10.65 1.31
C SER A 154 0.62 -9.97 0.37
N VAL A 155 1.91 -10.00 0.71
CA VAL A 155 2.99 -9.44 -0.11
C VAL A 155 3.11 -10.17 -1.46
N ALA A 156 3.01 -11.50 -1.47
CA ALA A 156 3.06 -12.30 -2.71
C ALA A 156 1.86 -12.00 -3.63
N ALA A 157 0.64 -11.94 -3.07
CA ALA A 157 -0.55 -11.55 -3.81
C ALA A 157 -0.43 -10.12 -4.37
N GLY A 158 0.15 -9.21 -3.60
CA GLY A 158 0.43 -7.84 -4.02
C GLY A 158 1.39 -7.77 -5.21
N LEU A 159 2.50 -8.51 -5.16
CA LEU A 159 3.48 -8.61 -6.25
C LEU A 159 2.90 -9.25 -7.52
N PHE A 160 2.11 -10.31 -7.37
CA PHE A 160 1.44 -10.97 -8.48
C PHE A 160 0.51 -10.01 -9.25
N VAL A 161 -0.34 -9.28 -8.54
CA VAL A 161 -1.23 -8.28 -9.16
C VAL A 161 -0.44 -7.11 -9.75
N SER A 162 0.64 -6.68 -9.09
CA SER A 162 1.55 -5.65 -9.61
C SER A 162 2.26 -6.10 -10.90
N ALA A 163 2.56 -7.39 -11.02
CA ALA A 163 3.14 -7.97 -12.23
C ALA A 163 2.14 -8.04 -13.40
N ILE A 164 0.83 -7.93 -13.17
CA ILE A 164 -0.18 -7.92 -14.25
C ILE A 164 -0.63 -6.49 -14.58
N SER A 165 -0.68 -5.63 -13.56
CA SER A 165 -1.23 -4.28 -13.67
C SER A 165 -0.20 -3.24 -14.16
N ARG A 166 -0.66 -2.24 -14.90
CA ARG A 166 0.12 -1.03 -15.26
C ARG A 166 -0.40 0.26 -14.61
N GLU A 167 -1.62 0.21 -14.05
CA GLU A 167 -2.30 1.36 -13.47
C GLU A 167 -2.44 1.15 -11.95
N SER A 168 -1.93 2.09 -11.16
CA SER A 168 -1.79 1.96 -9.71
C SER A 168 -3.12 1.66 -8.99
N GLN A 169 -4.20 2.33 -9.41
CA GLN A 169 -5.52 2.14 -8.80
C GLN A 169 -6.13 0.77 -9.12
N LYS A 170 -5.93 0.27 -10.34
CA LYS A 170 -6.38 -1.08 -10.70
C LYS A 170 -5.60 -2.12 -9.92
N ALA A 171 -4.29 -1.89 -9.74
CA ALA A 171 -3.45 -2.77 -8.94
C ALA A 171 -3.92 -2.79 -7.47
N LEU A 172 -4.13 -1.62 -6.85
CA LEU A 172 -4.65 -1.52 -5.48
C LEU A 172 -6.02 -2.20 -5.35
N ALA A 173 -6.98 -1.90 -6.23
CA ALA A 173 -8.31 -2.50 -6.18
C ALA A 173 -8.29 -4.01 -6.41
N ALA A 174 -7.49 -4.50 -7.37
CA ALA A 174 -7.35 -5.93 -7.65
C ALA A 174 -6.64 -6.67 -6.50
N THR A 175 -5.64 -6.07 -5.86
CA THR A 175 -5.04 -6.67 -4.65
C THR A 175 -6.02 -6.72 -3.49
N LEU A 176 -6.80 -5.66 -3.24
CA LEU A 176 -7.84 -5.68 -2.21
C LEU A 176 -8.87 -6.78 -2.49
N PHE A 177 -9.35 -6.87 -3.74
CA PHE A 177 -10.29 -7.90 -4.15
C PHE A 177 -9.72 -9.31 -3.97
N LEU A 178 -8.48 -9.54 -4.41
CA LEU A 178 -7.80 -10.83 -4.27
C LEU A 178 -7.61 -11.22 -2.80
N LEU A 179 -7.21 -10.27 -1.93
CA LEU A 179 -7.05 -10.52 -0.50
C LEU A 179 -8.40 -10.80 0.19
N LEU A 180 -9.46 -10.06 -0.15
CA LEU A 180 -10.80 -10.31 0.37
C LEU A 180 -11.31 -11.68 -0.08
N LEU A 181 -11.12 -12.03 -1.35
CA LEU A 181 -11.45 -13.35 -1.87
C LEU A 181 -10.70 -14.44 -1.11
N LEU A 182 -9.40 -14.27 -0.92
CA LEU A 182 -8.55 -15.27 -0.26
C LEU A 182 -8.87 -15.43 1.23
N VAL A 183 -9.28 -14.35 1.92
CA VAL A 183 -9.70 -14.43 3.33
C VAL A 183 -11.13 -14.95 3.49
N ALA A 184 -12.08 -14.47 2.69
CA ALA A 184 -13.51 -14.71 2.89
C ALA A 184 -14.08 -15.87 2.06
N ALA A 185 -13.54 -16.18 0.87
CA ALA A 185 -14.13 -17.19 -0.01
C ALA A 185 -14.02 -18.60 0.57
N GLY A 186 -12.95 -18.93 1.30
CA GLY A 186 -12.81 -20.23 1.96
C GLY A 186 -13.95 -20.49 2.95
N PRO A 187 -14.09 -19.68 4.02
CA PRO A 187 -15.18 -19.84 4.99
C PRO A 187 -16.59 -19.73 4.36
N ALA A 188 -16.77 -18.83 3.39
CA ALA A 188 -18.07 -18.66 2.73
C ALA A 188 -18.46 -19.88 1.89
N SER A 189 -17.53 -20.44 1.11
CA SER A 189 -17.79 -21.60 0.26
C SER A 189 -18.06 -22.85 1.10
N ASP A 190 -17.28 -23.11 2.15
CA ASP A 190 -17.55 -24.24 3.05
C ASP A 190 -18.89 -24.09 3.79
N GLY A 191 -19.28 -22.85 4.14
CA GLY A 191 -20.61 -22.56 4.69
C GLY A 191 -21.74 -22.87 3.72
N ILE A 192 -21.59 -22.46 2.45
CA ILE A 192 -22.56 -22.73 1.37
C ILE A 192 -22.66 -24.25 1.09
N PHE A 193 -21.53 -24.95 1.01
CA PHE A 193 -21.51 -26.40 0.80
C PHE A 193 -22.13 -27.18 1.97
N ALA A 194 -21.92 -26.73 3.21
CA ALA A 194 -22.56 -27.30 4.39
C ALA A 194 -24.08 -27.09 4.37
N ALA A 195 -24.54 -25.89 3.98
CA ALA A 195 -25.94 -25.54 3.86
C ALA A 195 -26.66 -26.35 2.76
N ILE A 196 -26.03 -26.51 1.59
CA ILE A 196 -26.62 -27.24 0.45
C ILE A 196 -26.73 -28.75 0.73
N LYS A 197 -25.74 -29.35 1.42
CA LYS A 197 -25.70 -30.81 1.64
C LYS A 197 -26.26 -31.28 2.99
N GLN A 198 -26.72 -30.38 3.87
CA GLN A 198 -27.11 -30.69 5.26
C GLN A 198 -26.11 -31.60 5.99
N ARG A 199 -24.80 -31.39 5.77
CA ARG A 199 -23.73 -32.17 6.39
C ARG A 199 -22.93 -31.32 7.37
N ALA A 200 -22.31 -31.97 8.35
CA ALA A 200 -21.37 -31.32 9.27
C ALA A 200 -20.27 -30.57 8.49
N PHE A 201 -19.96 -29.35 8.94
CA PHE A 201 -18.98 -28.46 8.35
C PHE A 201 -17.61 -29.15 8.21
N LYS A 202 -17.18 -29.43 6.97
CA LYS A 202 -15.85 -29.96 6.66
C LYS A 202 -15.01 -28.84 6.04
N PRO A 203 -14.01 -28.30 6.77
CA PRO A 203 -13.22 -27.17 6.29
C PRO A 203 -12.17 -27.65 5.27
N VAL A 204 -12.52 -27.77 4.00
CA VAL A 204 -11.57 -28.13 2.93
C VAL A 204 -11.11 -26.88 2.18
N LEU A 205 -12.05 -26.01 1.79
CA LEU A 205 -11.71 -24.76 1.08
C LEU A 205 -11.23 -23.68 2.05
N SER A 206 -11.70 -23.69 3.31
CA SER A 206 -11.25 -22.80 4.38
C SER A 206 -9.77 -22.96 4.71
N LEU A 207 -9.16 -24.12 4.44
CA LEU A 207 -7.72 -24.36 4.67
C LEU A 207 -6.83 -23.40 3.87
N SER A 208 -7.31 -22.89 2.73
CA SER A 208 -6.60 -21.92 1.89
C SER A 208 -6.69 -20.48 2.37
N SER A 209 -7.54 -20.18 3.36
CA SER A 209 -7.70 -18.83 3.90
C SER A 209 -6.68 -18.55 5.02
N PRO A 210 -5.86 -17.49 4.92
CA PRO A 210 -4.98 -17.04 6.00
C PRO A 210 -5.76 -16.59 7.23
N GLY A 211 -6.98 -16.08 7.03
CA GLY A 211 -7.88 -15.73 8.12
C GLY A 211 -8.32 -16.95 8.91
N TYR A 212 -8.66 -18.04 8.21
CA TYR A 212 -8.99 -19.31 8.86
C TYR A 212 -7.79 -19.92 9.59
N LEU A 213 -6.59 -19.90 8.96
CA LEU A 213 -5.34 -20.31 9.61
C LEU A 213 -5.11 -19.55 10.93
N PHE A 214 -5.32 -18.23 10.93
CA PHE A 214 -5.18 -17.38 12.11
C PHE A 214 -6.20 -17.75 13.21
N VAL A 215 -7.47 -17.96 12.86
CA VAL A 215 -8.49 -18.39 13.83
C VAL A 215 -8.16 -19.76 14.42
N MET A 216 -7.69 -20.71 13.59
CA MET A 216 -7.25 -22.04 14.05
C MET A 216 -5.99 -22.01 14.91
N ALA A 217 -5.12 -21.01 14.72
CA ALA A 217 -3.95 -20.77 15.56
C ALA A 217 -4.34 -20.29 16.96
N GLY A 218 -5.43 -19.53 17.07
CA GLY A 218 -5.99 -19.05 18.33
C GLY A 218 -6.86 -20.06 19.08
N ALA A 219 -7.26 -21.17 18.43
CA ALA A 219 -8.12 -22.18 19.03
C ALA A 219 -7.34 -23.15 19.94
N TRP A 220 -8.01 -23.61 21.01
CA TRP A 220 -7.48 -24.61 21.94
C TRP A 220 -7.72 -26.03 21.37
N GLY A 221 -6.71 -26.91 21.45
CA GLY A 221 -6.82 -28.33 21.06
C GLY A 221 -6.07 -28.75 19.79
N ARG A 222 -6.36 -29.97 19.31
CA ARG A 222 -5.84 -30.53 18.05
C ARG A 222 -6.60 -29.91 16.87
N THR A 223 -6.03 -28.86 16.30
CA THR A 223 -6.53 -28.21 15.08
C THR A 223 -5.70 -28.61 13.85
N PRO A 224 -6.27 -28.61 12.63
CA PRO A 224 -5.53 -28.87 11.38
C PRO A 224 -4.61 -27.71 10.97
N PHE A 225 -3.98 -27.04 11.93
CA PHE A 225 -3.15 -25.85 11.75
C PHE A 225 -1.99 -26.09 10.78
N TRP A 226 -1.26 -27.20 10.92
CA TRP A 226 -0.09 -27.49 10.09
C TRP A 226 -0.47 -27.74 8.62
N VAL A 227 -1.60 -28.40 8.37
CA VAL A 227 -2.12 -28.61 7.01
C VAL A 227 -2.53 -27.27 6.40
N ALA A 228 -3.28 -26.45 7.14
CA ALA A 228 -3.66 -25.11 6.69
C ALA A 228 -2.42 -24.23 6.41
N LEU A 229 -1.36 -24.34 7.22
CA LEU A 229 -0.12 -23.61 7.03
C LEU A 229 0.57 -24.01 5.71
N LEU A 230 0.69 -25.31 5.44
CA LEU A 230 1.29 -25.81 4.20
C LEU A 230 0.50 -25.34 2.97
N VAL A 231 -0.83 -25.46 2.99
CA VAL A 231 -1.69 -24.99 1.90
C VAL A 231 -1.52 -23.49 1.66
N ASN A 232 -1.46 -22.67 2.71
CA ASN A 232 -1.22 -21.23 2.55
C ASN A 232 0.18 -20.93 2.01
N GLN A 233 1.19 -21.69 2.42
CA GLN A 233 2.55 -21.54 1.92
C GLN A 233 2.64 -21.88 0.42
N ASP A 234 1.93 -22.93 -0.02
CA ASP A 234 1.80 -23.30 -1.42
C ASP A 234 1.11 -22.20 -2.23
N VAL A 235 0.03 -21.61 -1.71
CA VAL A 235 -0.66 -20.47 -2.33
C VAL A 235 0.27 -19.25 -2.44
N ALA A 236 1.06 -18.95 -1.42
CA ALA A 236 2.01 -17.84 -1.47
C ALA A 236 3.12 -18.06 -2.51
N TRP A 237 3.71 -19.26 -2.55
CA TRP A 237 4.75 -19.60 -3.52
C TRP A 237 4.23 -19.66 -4.96
N THR A 238 3.00 -20.12 -5.17
CA THR A 238 2.38 -20.10 -6.51
C THR A 238 2.16 -18.68 -7.00
N PHE A 239 1.65 -17.75 -6.17
CA PHE A 239 1.57 -16.33 -6.56
C PHE A 239 2.95 -15.71 -6.82
N PHE A 240 3.95 -16.02 -6.00
CA PHE A 240 5.32 -15.55 -6.22
C PHE A 240 5.93 -16.09 -7.52
N GLY A 241 5.77 -17.39 -7.78
CA GLY A 241 6.23 -18.04 -9.01
C GLY A 241 5.55 -17.46 -10.25
N LEU A 242 4.23 -17.27 -10.20
CA LEU A 242 3.47 -16.63 -11.27
C LEU A 242 3.93 -15.19 -11.50
N ALA A 243 4.22 -14.42 -10.45
CA ALA A 243 4.77 -13.07 -10.59
C ALA A 243 6.13 -13.07 -11.32
N CYS A 244 7.01 -14.02 -10.99
CA CYS A 244 8.30 -14.20 -11.66
C CYS A 244 8.17 -14.57 -13.15
N LEU A 245 7.20 -15.43 -13.50
CA LEU A 245 6.96 -15.90 -14.87
C LEU A 245 6.26 -14.86 -15.75
N LEU A 246 5.30 -14.11 -15.18
CA LEU A 246 4.51 -13.13 -15.91
C LEU A 246 5.25 -11.80 -16.11
N LEU A 247 6.19 -11.44 -15.22
CA LEU A 247 6.87 -10.14 -15.29
C LEU A 247 7.60 -9.92 -16.66
N PRO A 248 8.41 -10.86 -17.17
CA PRO A 248 9.11 -10.70 -18.47
C PRO A 248 8.17 -10.56 -19.67
N HIS A 249 6.97 -11.14 -19.59
CA HIS A 249 6.01 -11.14 -20.69
C HIS A 249 5.12 -9.89 -20.68
N THR A 250 4.73 -9.43 -19.50
CA THR A 250 3.76 -8.34 -19.33
C THR A 250 4.36 -6.94 -19.53
N TRP A 251 5.70 -6.80 -19.47
CA TRP A 251 6.35 -5.51 -19.69
C TRP A 251 6.55 -5.17 -21.17
N ARG A 252 6.78 -6.17 -22.04
CA ARG A 252 7.03 -5.96 -23.46
C ARG A 252 5.83 -5.28 -24.10
N GLU A 253 6.07 -4.11 -24.70
CA GLU A 253 5.06 -3.44 -25.51
C GLU A 253 5.06 -4.09 -26.88
N ASN A 254 4.02 -4.89 -27.16
CA ASN A 254 3.64 -5.08 -28.55
C ASN A 254 3.20 -3.71 -29.08
N ALA A 255 3.64 -3.35 -30.29
CA ALA A 255 3.46 -2.09 -31.02
C ALA A 255 2.31 -1.19 -30.51
N PRO A 256 2.50 0.15 -30.46
CA PRO A 256 1.57 1.08 -29.81
C PRO A 256 0.14 0.73 -30.17
N LYS A 257 -0.63 0.26 -29.19
CA LYS A 257 -2.05 -0.05 -29.38
C LYS A 257 -2.69 1.21 -29.94
N ARG A 258 -3.06 1.18 -31.23
CA ARG A 258 -3.93 2.19 -31.85
C ARG A 258 -5.03 2.47 -30.84
N SER A 259 -5.18 3.75 -30.48
CA SER A 259 -6.12 4.21 -29.46
C SER A 259 -7.41 3.39 -29.53
N THR A 260 -7.86 2.82 -28.38
CA THR A 260 -9.01 1.91 -28.33
C THR A 260 -10.11 2.43 -29.25
N PRO A 261 -10.49 1.71 -30.33
CA PRO A 261 -11.41 2.24 -31.32
C PRO A 261 -12.68 2.75 -30.63
N ALA A 262 -13.13 3.94 -31.02
CA ALA A 262 -14.38 4.50 -30.52
C ALA A 262 -15.54 3.57 -30.93
N GLY A 263 -15.88 2.61 -30.07
CA GLY A 263 -16.85 1.55 -30.37
C GLY A 263 -16.61 0.22 -29.62
N THR A 264 -15.41 -0.03 -29.08
CA THR A 264 -15.16 -1.26 -28.32
C THR A 264 -15.94 -1.25 -26.99
N TRP A 265 -16.44 -2.41 -26.56
CA TRP A 265 -17.13 -2.59 -25.27
C TRP A 265 -16.32 -2.04 -24.08
N ALA A 266 -14.99 -2.23 -24.09
CA ALA A 266 -14.08 -1.66 -23.09
C ALA A 266 -14.04 -0.12 -23.10
N TYR A 267 -14.13 0.51 -24.27
CA TYR A 267 -14.21 1.97 -24.41
C TYR A 267 -15.55 2.50 -23.85
N TYR A 268 -16.65 1.80 -24.16
CA TYR A 268 -17.98 2.12 -23.65
C TYR A 268 -18.04 2.01 -22.11
N TRP A 269 -17.44 0.96 -21.53
CA TRP A 269 -17.34 0.80 -20.07
C TRP A 269 -16.47 1.88 -19.41
N LYS A 270 -15.38 2.30 -20.06
CA LYS A 270 -14.46 3.29 -19.48
C LYS A 270 -14.98 4.73 -19.59
N PHE A 271 -15.54 5.12 -20.74
CA PHE A 271 -15.90 6.51 -21.05
C PHE A 271 -17.41 6.75 -21.30
N GLY A 272 -18.20 5.69 -21.49
CA GLY A 272 -19.63 5.77 -21.84
C GLY A 272 -19.89 6.04 -23.33
N GLY A 273 -21.17 6.16 -23.67
CA GLY A 273 -21.62 6.47 -25.03
C GLY A 273 -21.21 7.87 -25.52
N VAL A 274 -20.90 7.99 -26.81
CA VAL A 274 -20.39 9.23 -27.44
C VAL A 274 -21.38 10.39 -27.33
N LYS A 275 -22.69 10.14 -27.51
CA LYS A 275 -23.76 11.15 -27.39
C LYS A 275 -23.85 11.72 -25.98
N THR A 276 -23.85 10.86 -24.97
CA THR A 276 -23.89 11.25 -23.55
C THR A 276 -22.65 12.06 -23.17
N ARG A 277 -21.47 11.69 -23.69
CA ARG A 277 -20.22 12.43 -23.46
C ARG A 277 -20.22 13.82 -24.09
N ARG A 278 -20.71 13.99 -25.32
CA ARG A 278 -20.83 15.31 -25.95
C ARG A 278 -21.78 16.21 -25.16
N GLY A 279 -22.91 15.67 -24.68
CA GLY A 279 -23.84 16.38 -23.80
C GLY A 279 -23.20 16.78 -22.45
N LEU A 280 -22.47 15.86 -21.81
CA LEU A 280 -21.73 16.15 -20.57
C LEU A 280 -20.60 17.15 -20.77
N ARG A 281 -19.90 17.11 -21.92
CA ARG A 281 -18.86 18.06 -22.26
C ARG A 281 -19.43 19.48 -22.33
N ARG A 282 -20.54 19.68 -23.06
CA ARG A 282 -21.20 20.99 -23.15
C ARG A 282 -21.65 21.49 -21.77
N LYS A 283 -22.35 20.64 -20.99
CA LYS A 283 -22.89 21.02 -19.67
C LYS A 283 -21.86 21.26 -18.57
N LEU A 284 -20.70 20.60 -18.60
CA LEU A 284 -19.73 20.63 -17.51
C LEU A 284 -18.50 21.53 -17.76
N ILE A 285 -18.19 21.85 -19.03
CA ILE A 285 -17.05 22.73 -19.33
C ILE A 285 -17.35 24.18 -18.91
N GLU A 286 -18.56 24.68 -19.15
CA GLU A 286 -18.92 26.08 -18.85
C GLU A 286 -18.80 26.44 -17.36
N PRO A 287 -19.26 25.61 -16.40
CA PRO A 287 -19.17 25.98 -14.98
C PRO A 287 -17.78 25.76 -14.37
N ASN A 288 -17.08 24.68 -14.76
CA ASN A 288 -15.73 24.39 -14.29
C ASN A 288 -15.05 23.30 -15.16
N PRO A 289 -13.97 23.60 -15.89
CA PRO A 289 -13.32 22.62 -16.77
C PRO A 289 -12.70 21.43 -16.00
N VAL A 290 -12.26 21.64 -14.75
CA VAL A 290 -11.71 20.58 -13.90
C VAL A 290 -12.78 19.57 -13.50
N LEU A 291 -14.02 20.03 -13.31
CA LEU A 291 -15.17 19.16 -13.03
C LEU A 291 -15.41 18.16 -14.18
N TRP A 292 -15.33 18.63 -15.43
CA TRP A 292 -15.44 17.76 -16.59
C TRP A 292 -14.28 16.75 -16.67
N LEU A 293 -13.05 17.23 -16.44
CA LEU A 293 -11.84 16.39 -16.49
C LEU A 293 -11.91 15.24 -15.47
N ALA A 294 -12.32 15.54 -14.24
CA ALA A 294 -12.48 14.55 -13.19
C ALA A 294 -13.63 13.55 -13.43
N CYS A 295 -14.74 14.01 -14.04
CA CYS A 295 -15.88 13.14 -14.38
C CYS A 295 -15.66 12.26 -15.62
N ARG A 296 -14.49 12.33 -16.27
CA ARG A 296 -14.23 11.66 -17.55
C ARG A 296 -14.17 10.13 -17.43
N GLU A 297 -13.63 9.59 -16.34
CA GLU A 297 -13.51 8.15 -16.13
C GLU A 297 -14.69 7.60 -15.31
N ARG A 298 -15.49 6.70 -15.91
CA ARG A 298 -16.75 6.24 -15.31
C ARG A 298 -16.69 4.90 -14.58
N TRP A 299 -15.65 4.10 -14.82
CA TRP A 299 -15.54 2.74 -14.27
C TRP A 299 -15.60 2.70 -12.73
N GLN A 300 -15.16 3.79 -12.08
CA GLN A 300 -15.19 3.93 -10.63
C GLN A 300 -16.59 4.10 -10.07
N ALA A 301 -17.43 4.88 -10.76
CA ALA A 301 -18.84 5.03 -10.42
C ALA A 301 -19.55 3.68 -10.56
N VAL A 302 -19.24 2.93 -11.61
CA VAL A 302 -19.80 1.60 -11.85
C VAL A 302 -19.41 0.62 -10.74
N LEU A 303 -18.16 0.64 -10.29
CA LEU A 303 -17.70 -0.19 -9.17
C LEU A 303 -18.44 0.14 -7.87
N LEU A 304 -18.70 1.43 -7.60
CA LEU A 304 -19.49 1.82 -6.43
C LEU A 304 -20.96 1.40 -6.57
N TRP A 305 -21.55 1.52 -7.76
CA TRP A 305 -22.90 0.98 -8.03
C TRP A 305 -22.98 -0.53 -7.80
N ALA A 306 -22.00 -1.30 -8.26
CA ALA A 306 -21.94 -2.74 -8.04
C ALA A 306 -21.87 -3.07 -6.54
N LEU A 307 -21.05 -2.34 -5.78
CA LEU A 307 -20.97 -2.47 -4.32
C LEU A 307 -22.30 -2.12 -3.65
N THR A 308 -22.98 -1.05 -4.08
CA THR A 308 -24.28 -0.65 -3.56
C THR A 308 -25.34 -1.74 -3.82
N ILE A 309 -25.39 -2.29 -5.03
CA ILE A 309 -26.31 -3.39 -5.38
C ILE A 309 -26.00 -4.64 -4.55
N LEU A 310 -24.72 -4.97 -4.35
CA LEU A 310 -24.30 -6.08 -3.49
C LEU A 310 -24.76 -5.89 -2.04
N LEU A 311 -24.66 -4.68 -1.50
CA LEU A 311 -25.09 -4.39 -0.13
C LEU A 311 -26.62 -4.44 0.02
N VAL A 312 -27.36 -3.91 -0.95
CA VAL A 312 -28.84 -3.96 -0.96
C VAL A 312 -29.34 -5.40 -1.13
N SER A 313 -28.72 -6.19 -2.01
CA SER A 313 -29.05 -7.61 -2.16
C SER A 313 -28.67 -8.41 -0.93
N GLY A 314 -27.52 -8.12 -0.30
CA GLY A 314 -27.12 -8.70 0.98
C GLY A 314 -28.13 -8.40 2.09
N LEU A 315 -28.63 -7.17 2.16
CA LEU A 315 -29.72 -6.79 3.07
C LEU A 315 -31.00 -7.60 2.78
N ALA A 316 -31.43 -7.69 1.52
CA ALA A 316 -32.61 -8.48 1.18
C ALA A 316 -32.45 -9.96 1.56
N ALA A 317 -31.27 -10.54 1.34
CA ALA A 317 -30.96 -11.93 1.68
C ALA A 317 -30.94 -12.20 3.19
N THR A 318 -30.41 -11.27 4.00
CA THR A 318 -30.39 -11.44 5.47
C THR A 318 -31.80 -11.42 6.05
N PHE A 319 -32.73 -10.66 5.49
CA PHE A 319 -34.13 -10.65 5.94
C PHE A 319 -34.98 -11.81 5.39
N ALA A 320 -34.53 -12.47 4.32
CA ALA A 320 -35.19 -13.65 3.77
C ALA A 320 -34.78 -14.97 4.47
N ALA A 321 -33.68 -14.98 5.22
CA ALA A 321 -33.19 -16.18 5.89
C ALA A 321 -33.92 -16.47 7.23
N ASP A 322 -34.34 -17.72 7.41
CA ASP A 322 -35.03 -18.19 8.64
C ASP A 322 -34.11 -18.31 9.86
N GLU A 323 -32.79 -18.45 9.63
CA GLU A 323 -31.73 -18.57 10.64
C GLU A 323 -31.42 -17.21 11.30
N ARG A 324 -32.39 -16.80 12.12
CA ARG A 324 -32.47 -15.48 12.73
C ARG A 324 -31.36 -15.21 13.75
N TRP A 325 -30.69 -16.21 14.32
CA TRP A 325 -29.77 -16.07 15.46
C TRP A 325 -28.43 -15.37 15.13
N MET A 326 -27.97 -15.39 13.88
CA MET A 326 -26.68 -14.79 13.47
C MET A 326 -26.80 -13.40 12.79
N LEU A 327 -28.01 -12.87 12.62
CA LEU A 327 -28.26 -11.66 11.81
C LEU A 327 -27.47 -10.43 12.25
N TRP A 328 -27.35 -10.19 13.56
CA TRP A 328 -26.59 -9.03 14.07
C TRP A 328 -25.10 -9.11 13.75
N PHE A 329 -24.50 -10.28 13.99
CA PHE A 329 -23.08 -10.52 13.69
C PHE A 329 -22.83 -10.42 12.18
N VAL A 330 -23.60 -11.15 11.38
CA VAL A 330 -23.43 -11.18 9.92
C VAL A 330 -23.59 -9.79 9.32
N TRP A 331 -24.65 -9.06 9.71
CA TRP A 331 -24.86 -7.70 9.22
C TRP A 331 -23.74 -6.74 9.66
N SER A 332 -23.31 -6.81 10.91
CA SER A 332 -22.25 -5.93 11.42
C SER A 332 -20.93 -6.13 10.66
N TYR A 333 -20.54 -7.37 10.40
CA TYR A 333 -19.33 -7.67 9.62
C TYR A 333 -19.45 -7.26 8.15
N VAL A 334 -20.59 -7.54 7.50
CA VAL A 334 -20.83 -7.16 6.09
C VAL A 334 -20.86 -5.64 5.94
N ALA A 335 -21.65 -4.95 6.77
CA ALA A 335 -21.75 -3.49 6.75
C ALA A 335 -20.40 -2.83 7.07
N GLY A 336 -19.64 -3.37 8.04
CA GLY A 336 -18.30 -2.90 8.38
C GLY A 336 -17.30 -3.07 7.23
N ALA A 337 -17.29 -4.24 6.58
CA ALA A 337 -16.44 -4.51 5.42
C ALA A 337 -16.77 -3.58 4.23
N CYS A 338 -18.05 -3.40 3.91
CA CYS A 338 -18.48 -2.47 2.87
C CYS A 338 -18.09 -1.03 3.19
N THR A 339 -18.23 -0.60 4.44
CA THR A 339 -17.84 0.73 4.89
C THR A 339 -16.33 0.96 4.77
N LEU A 340 -15.52 -0.04 5.10
CA LEU A 340 -14.07 -0.02 4.91
C LEU A 340 -13.68 0.10 3.43
N VAL A 341 -14.35 -0.65 2.54
CA VAL A 341 -14.15 -0.54 1.09
C VAL A 341 -14.52 0.85 0.58
N LEU A 342 -15.62 1.44 1.08
CA LEU A 342 -16.01 2.81 0.75
C LEU A 342 -14.95 3.83 1.19
N TYR A 343 -14.44 3.71 2.42
CA TYR A 343 -13.36 4.59 2.92
C TYR A 343 -12.10 4.46 2.06
N LEU A 344 -11.65 3.25 1.76
CA LEU A 344 -10.49 3.01 0.89
C LEU A 344 -10.70 3.55 -0.51
N GLY A 345 -11.89 3.33 -1.08
CA GLY A 345 -12.28 3.82 -2.39
C GLY A 345 -12.23 5.34 -2.47
N ILE A 346 -12.91 6.04 -1.55
CA ILE A 346 -12.93 7.51 -1.54
C ILE A 346 -11.56 8.10 -1.23
N ALA A 347 -10.79 7.53 -0.29
CA ALA A 347 -9.42 7.96 -0.02
C ALA A 347 -8.55 7.86 -1.28
N SER A 348 -8.69 6.77 -2.04
CA SER A 348 -7.98 6.55 -3.30
C SER A 348 -8.35 7.55 -4.37
N GLN A 349 -9.63 7.83 -4.55
CA GLN A 349 -10.08 8.75 -5.58
C GLN A 349 -9.80 10.21 -5.27
N ALA A 350 -9.92 10.60 -4.00
CA ALA A 350 -9.64 11.96 -3.57
C ALA A 350 -8.16 12.34 -3.82
N GLY A 351 -7.23 11.43 -3.53
CA GLY A 351 -5.79 11.69 -3.73
C GLY A 351 -5.32 11.53 -5.18
N ARG A 352 -5.97 10.66 -5.98
CA ARG A 352 -5.51 10.28 -7.32
C ARG A 352 -5.29 11.45 -8.25
N PHE A 353 -6.29 12.34 -8.35
CA PHE A 353 -6.25 13.45 -9.30
C PHE A 353 -5.00 14.30 -9.09
N PHE A 354 -4.69 14.64 -7.83
CA PHE A 354 -3.53 15.47 -7.50
C PHE A 354 -2.21 14.72 -7.67
N VAL A 355 -2.11 13.45 -7.26
CA VAL A 355 -0.88 12.67 -7.46
C VAL A 355 -0.56 12.51 -8.95
N GLU A 356 -1.55 12.13 -9.75
CA GLU A 356 -1.36 11.93 -11.19
C GLU A 356 -1.10 13.26 -11.89
N ALA A 357 -1.77 14.34 -11.47
CA ALA A 357 -1.53 15.67 -12.02
C ALA A 357 -0.15 16.23 -11.65
N GLN A 358 0.44 15.85 -10.50
CA GLN A 358 1.83 16.19 -10.17
C GLN A 358 2.80 15.41 -11.05
N ARG A 359 2.56 14.11 -11.23
CA ARG A 359 3.44 13.23 -12.03
C ARG A 359 3.44 13.58 -13.52
N SER A 360 2.29 13.98 -14.06
CA SER A 360 2.13 14.31 -15.48
C SER A 360 2.48 15.76 -15.83
N GLY A 361 2.88 16.59 -14.86
CA GLY A 361 3.03 18.04 -15.04
C GLY A 361 1.69 18.78 -15.28
N LEU A 362 0.55 18.10 -15.24
CA LEU A 362 -0.76 18.71 -15.42
C LEU A 362 -1.06 19.79 -14.38
N ILE A 363 -0.57 19.66 -13.14
CA ILE A 363 -0.72 20.71 -12.12
C ILE A 363 -0.01 22.00 -12.54
N GLU A 364 1.15 21.90 -13.20
CA GLU A 364 1.90 23.06 -13.68
C GLU A 364 1.13 23.74 -14.81
N LEU A 365 0.58 22.95 -15.74
CA LEU A 365 -0.31 23.45 -16.79
C LEU A 365 -1.57 24.11 -16.21
N LEU A 366 -2.19 23.51 -15.20
CA LEU A 366 -3.36 24.08 -14.52
C LEU A 366 -3.01 25.39 -13.80
N LEU A 367 -1.81 25.52 -13.25
CA LEU A 367 -1.35 26.77 -12.62
C LEU A 367 -1.06 27.88 -13.63
N ALA A 368 -0.72 27.54 -14.88
CA ALA A 368 -0.55 28.51 -15.97
C ALA A 368 -1.88 29.02 -16.56
N THR A 369 -2.99 28.32 -16.29
CA THR A 369 -4.34 28.77 -16.71
C THR A 369 -4.91 29.84 -15.77
N PRO A 370 -5.91 30.64 -16.19
CA PRO A 370 -6.57 31.64 -15.33
C PRO A 370 -7.40 31.03 -14.17
N LEU A 371 -7.31 29.72 -13.91
CA LEU A 371 -8.04 29.05 -12.85
C LEU A 371 -7.46 29.36 -11.47
N THR A 372 -8.33 29.73 -10.54
CA THR A 372 -7.93 29.91 -9.13
C THR A 372 -7.79 28.56 -8.41
N SER A 373 -6.91 28.47 -7.41
CA SER A 373 -6.74 27.25 -6.59
C SER A 373 -8.07 26.78 -5.98
N ARG A 374 -8.95 27.71 -5.61
CA ARG A 374 -10.29 27.41 -5.11
C ARG A 374 -11.15 26.74 -6.17
N GLN A 375 -11.14 27.22 -7.42
CA GLN A 375 -11.89 26.59 -8.52
C GLN A 375 -11.37 25.19 -8.85
N ILE A 376 -10.06 24.96 -8.81
CA ILE A 376 -9.48 23.62 -9.05
C ILE A 376 -9.98 22.63 -8.00
N VAL A 377 -9.82 22.97 -6.72
CA VAL A 377 -10.21 22.09 -5.60
C VAL A 377 -11.73 21.91 -5.52
N GLN A 378 -12.52 22.97 -5.73
CA GLN A 378 -13.98 22.87 -5.75
C GLN A 378 -14.49 22.08 -6.96
N GLY A 379 -13.82 22.19 -8.12
CA GLY A 379 -14.12 21.39 -9.31
C GLY A 379 -13.99 19.91 -9.02
N GLN A 380 -12.89 19.52 -8.34
CA GLN A 380 -12.67 18.15 -7.92
C GLN A 380 -13.68 17.67 -6.86
N TRP A 381 -13.97 18.48 -5.85
CA TRP A 381 -14.99 18.16 -4.84
C TRP A 381 -16.38 17.93 -5.46
N ARG A 382 -16.81 18.83 -6.35
CA ARG A 382 -18.09 18.69 -7.07
C ARG A 382 -18.11 17.46 -7.98
N ALA A 383 -16.97 17.10 -8.56
CA ALA A 383 -16.85 15.89 -9.37
C ALA A 383 -17.07 14.63 -8.54
N LEU A 384 -16.43 14.54 -7.37
CA LEU A 384 -16.61 13.43 -6.44
C LEU A 384 -18.07 13.32 -5.98
N VAL A 385 -18.70 14.43 -5.57
CA VAL A 385 -20.10 14.45 -5.13
C VAL A 385 -21.04 14.04 -6.27
N ARG A 386 -20.80 14.48 -7.51
CA ARG A 386 -21.63 14.11 -8.66
C ARG A 386 -21.46 12.65 -9.06
N MET A 387 -20.23 12.14 -9.02
CA MET A 387 -19.91 10.78 -9.46
C MET A 387 -20.36 9.73 -8.45
N PHE A 388 -20.21 10.02 -7.15
CA PHE A 388 -20.48 9.06 -6.08
C PHE A 388 -21.74 9.36 -5.26
N GLY A 389 -22.31 10.56 -5.34
CA GLY A 389 -23.39 11.00 -4.44
C GLY A 389 -24.64 10.11 -4.47
N ALA A 390 -25.14 9.77 -5.66
CA ALA A 390 -26.31 8.91 -5.80
C ALA A 390 -26.08 7.47 -5.29
N PRO A 391 -25.06 6.72 -5.77
CA PRO A 391 -24.83 5.36 -5.30
C PRO A 391 -24.41 5.31 -3.83
N LEU A 392 -23.72 6.35 -3.32
CA LEU A 392 -23.38 6.48 -1.91
C LEU A 392 -24.63 6.75 -1.06
N GLY A 393 -25.52 7.64 -1.49
CA GLY A 393 -26.78 7.92 -0.78
C GLY A 393 -27.65 6.68 -0.63
N LEU A 394 -27.77 5.86 -1.69
CA LEU A 394 -28.49 4.59 -1.65
C LEU A 394 -27.79 3.58 -0.73
N CYS A 395 -26.46 3.50 -0.77
CA CYS A 395 -25.69 2.64 0.12
C CYS A 395 -25.87 3.01 1.59
N LEU A 396 -25.83 4.31 1.93
CA LEU A 396 -26.05 4.82 3.28
C LEU A 396 -27.49 4.60 3.74
N ALA A 397 -28.48 4.75 2.86
CA ALA A 397 -29.87 4.44 3.18
C ALA A 397 -30.06 2.94 3.49
N ALA A 398 -29.44 2.06 2.71
CA ALA A 398 -29.46 0.62 2.97
C ALA A 398 -28.73 0.25 4.27
N GLN A 399 -27.61 0.94 4.58
CA GLN A 399 -26.91 0.79 5.86
C GLN A 399 -27.79 1.21 7.04
N LEU A 400 -28.43 2.39 6.97
CA LEU A 400 -29.33 2.92 7.99
C LEU A 400 -30.53 1.99 8.23
N LEU A 401 -31.18 1.54 7.16
CA LEU A 401 -32.31 0.62 7.25
C LEU A 401 -31.90 -0.72 7.84
N GLY A 402 -30.78 -1.28 7.39
CA GLY A 402 -30.28 -2.55 7.90
C GLY A 402 -29.85 -2.46 9.37
N THR A 403 -29.15 -1.41 9.80
CA THR A 403 -28.80 -1.24 11.22
C THR A 403 -30.04 -1.05 12.08
N PHE A 404 -31.02 -0.26 11.64
CA PHE A 404 -32.28 -0.06 12.35
C PHE A 404 -33.04 -1.37 12.56
N LEU A 405 -33.29 -2.12 11.48
CA LEU A 405 -34.06 -3.35 11.53
C LEU A 405 -33.35 -4.43 12.37
N VAL A 406 -32.03 -4.58 12.19
CA VAL A 406 -31.22 -5.54 12.97
C VAL A 406 -31.21 -5.16 14.45
N GLN A 407 -31.08 -3.88 14.78
CA GLN A 407 -31.06 -3.40 16.15
C GLN A 407 -32.44 -3.57 16.83
N GLN A 408 -33.53 -3.28 16.12
CA GLN A 408 -34.90 -3.49 16.61
C GLN A 408 -35.15 -4.98 16.92
N GLN A 409 -34.76 -5.89 16.02
CA GLN A 409 -34.88 -7.32 16.27
C GLN A 409 -34.02 -7.79 17.45
N THR A 410 -32.81 -7.25 17.58
CA THR A 410 -31.90 -7.59 18.69
C THR A 410 -32.51 -7.21 20.04
N TRP A 411 -33.03 -5.99 20.17
CA TRP A 411 -33.67 -5.53 21.40
C TRP A 411 -34.95 -6.30 21.74
N ARG A 412 -35.78 -6.62 20.73
CA ARG A 412 -36.99 -7.46 20.93
C ARG A 412 -36.65 -8.84 21.47
N ARG A 413 -35.52 -9.43 21.05
CA ARG A 413 -35.06 -10.72 21.58
C ARG A 413 -34.49 -10.63 22.98
N VAL A 414 -33.68 -9.61 23.28
CA VAL A 414 -33.20 -9.39 24.64
C VAL A 414 -34.38 -9.26 25.61
N ALA A 415 -35.43 -8.54 25.22
CA ALA A 415 -36.68 -8.46 25.98
C ALA A 415 -37.41 -9.80 26.14
N ALA A 416 -37.34 -10.69 25.14
CA ALA A 416 -37.93 -12.03 25.22
C ALA A 416 -37.08 -13.04 26.03
N THR A 417 -35.77 -12.81 26.19
CA THR A 417 -34.84 -13.74 26.85
C THR A 417 -34.65 -13.44 28.34
N VAL A 418 -34.91 -12.20 28.78
CA VAL A 418 -34.92 -11.83 30.19
C VAL A 418 -36.29 -12.23 30.76
N PRO A 419 -36.39 -13.31 31.57
CA PRO A 419 -37.68 -13.75 32.09
C PRO A 419 -38.24 -12.66 33.02
N ALA A 420 -39.53 -12.35 32.88
CA ALA A 420 -40.26 -11.82 34.02
C ALA A 420 -40.15 -12.89 35.12
N THR A 421 -39.55 -12.56 36.26
CA THR A 421 -39.50 -13.48 37.39
C THR A 421 -40.92 -13.71 37.90
N THR A 422 -41.59 -14.76 37.43
CA THR A 422 -42.60 -15.56 38.14
C THR A 422 -43.11 -16.70 37.24
N PRO A 423 -43.03 -17.98 37.64
CA PRO A 423 -44.05 -18.95 37.24
C PRO A 423 -45.39 -18.55 37.91
N PRO A 424 -46.55 -18.91 37.32
CA PRO A 424 -47.84 -18.64 37.96
C PRO A 424 -47.89 -19.36 39.32
N ILE A 425 -48.12 -18.61 40.40
CA ILE A 425 -48.44 -19.21 41.70
C ILE A 425 -49.85 -19.78 41.56
N ALA A 426 -49.96 -21.06 41.24
CA ALA A 426 -51.13 -21.82 41.61
C ALA A 426 -51.15 -21.86 43.14
N ALA A 427 -52.15 -21.25 43.77
CA ALA A 427 -52.36 -21.36 45.20
C ALA A 427 -52.68 -22.84 45.52
N THR A 428 -51.67 -23.61 45.88
CA THR A 428 -51.85 -24.92 46.50
C THR A 428 -51.24 -24.84 47.88
N THR A 429 -52.12 -24.72 48.88
CA THR A 429 -51.80 -24.83 50.29
C THR A 429 -51.17 -26.19 50.52
N ASN A 430 -49.86 -26.27 50.74
CA ASN A 430 -49.23 -27.39 51.42
C ASN A 430 -47.90 -26.97 52.02
N THR A 431 -47.86 -27.08 53.35
CA THR A 431 -46.74 -26.89 54.26
C THR A 431 -45.59 -27.82 53.90
N VAL A 432 -44.43 -27.28 53.51
CA VAL A 432 -43.16 -28.02 53.59
C VAL A 432 -42.04 -27.09 54.04
N THR A 433 -41.41 -27.53 55.12
CA THR A 433 -40.32 -26.95 55.89
C THR A 433 -39.01 -26.95 55.09
N THR A 434 -38.41 -25.78 54.83
CA THR A 434 -36.94 -25.59 54.81
C THR A 434 -36.58 -24.10 54.81
N ASN A 435 -35.84 -23.68 55.83
CA ASN A 435 -34.95 -22.52 55.98
C ASN A 435 -35.03 -21.40 54.92
N ALA A 436 -36.13 -20.64 54.94
CA ALA A 436 -36.13 -19.25 54.50
C ALA A 436 -36.63 -18.41 55.68
N THR A 437 -35.79 -17.49 56.17
CA THR A 437 -36.20 -16.50 57.17
C THR A 437 -37.20 -15.54 56.52
N LEU A 438 -38.47 -15.89 56.60
CA LEU A 438 -39.59 -14.98 56.38
C LEU A 438 -39.65 -14.04 57.58
N VAL A 439 -39.16 -12.81 57.41
CA VAL A 439 -39.49 -11.72 58.34
C VAL A 439 -40.95 -11.36 58.10
N THR A 440 -41.85 -12.01 58.83
CA THR A 440 -43.26 -11.63 58.89
C THR A 440 -43.42 -10.55 59.95
N THR A 441 -43.43 -9.28 59.55
CA THR A 441 -43.97 -8.22 60.40
C THR A 441 -45.49 -8.39 60.47
N THR A 442 -46.00 -8.95 61.56
CA THR A 442 -47.43 -8.97 61.86
C THR A 442 -47.90 -7.55 62.14
N LEU A 443 -48.48 -6.89 61.14
CA LEU A 443 -49.34 -5.73 61.34
C LEU A 443 -50.77 -6.22 61.51
N THR A 444 -51.29 -6.14 62.73
CA THR A 444 -52.72 -6.24 63.03
C THR A 444 -53.42 -5.04 62.41
N GLY A 445 -53.95 -5.24 61.21
CA GLY A 445 -54.77 -4.28 60.48
C GLY A 445 -54.88 -4.73 59.03
N THR A 446 -56.09 -4.65 58.45
CA THR A 446 -56.36 -4.86 57.02
C THR A 446 -55.46 -3.94 56.17
N GLY A 447 -54.27 -4.41 55.85
CA GLY A 447 -53.28 -3.73 55.02
C GLY A 447 -53.03 -4.58 53.79
N THR A 448 -53.41 -4.05 52.63
CA THR A 448 -53.11 -4.63 51.31
C THR A 448 -51.60 -4.73 51.16
N VAL A 449 -51.06 -5.95 51.11
CA VAL A 449 -49.64 -6.20 50.81
C VAL A 449 -49.43 -5.97 49.31
N SER A 450 -48.89 -4.81 48.95
CA SER A 450 -48.46 -4.53 47.58
C SER A 450 -47.09 -5.16 47.33
N VAL A 451 -47.08 -6.35 46.72
CA VAL A 451 -45.86 -6.94 46.17
C VAL A 451 -45.50 -6.16 44.90
N SER A 452 -44.41 -5.40 44.92
CA SER A 452 -43.91 -4.74 43.71
C SER A 452 -43.36 -5.80 42.76
N VAL A 453 -44.15 -6.14 41.74
CA VAL A 453 -43.73 -7.03 40.65
C VAL A 453 -42.63 -6.30 39.86
N GLY A 454 -41.44 -6.90 39.78
CA GLY A 454 -40.34 -6.36 38.96
C GLY A 454 -40.80 -6.25 37.50
N SER A 455 -40.66 -5.06 36.91
CA SER A 455 -41.08 -4.81 35.53
C SER A 455 -40.25 -5.63 34.53
N ALA A 456 -40.93 -6.26 33.57
CA ALA A 456 -40.29 -6.93 32.45
C ALA A 456 -39.36 -5.94 31.70
N PHE A 457 -38.20 -6.43 31.23
CA PHE A 457 -37.26 -5.61 30.47
C PHE A 457 -37.95 -5.05 29.22
N THR A 458 -38.19 -3.74 29.19
CA THR A 458 -38.63 -3.02 28.00
C THR A 458 -37.41 -2.50 27.26
N GLY A 459 -37.19 -2.98 26.04
CA GLY A 459 -36.14 -2.46 25.17
C GLY A 459 -36.35 -0.96 24.85
N PRO A 460 -35.31 -0.27 24.34
CA PRO A 460 -35.44 1.13 23.95
C PRO A 460 -36.54 1.34 22.91
N ASN A 461 -37.31 2.42 23.06
CA ASN A 461 -38.39 2.79 22.13
C ASN A 461 -37.88 2.84 20.67
N ASP A 462 -38.76 2.60 19.70
CA ASP A 462 -38.41 2.64 18.27
C ASP A 462 -37.74 3.96 17.86
N PHE A 463 -38.14 5.08 18.47
CA PHE A 463 -37.50 6.39 18.28
C PHE A 463 -36.03 6.41 18.73
N ALA A 464 -35.70 5.79 19.88
CA ALA A 464 -34.33 5.73 20.38
C ALA A 464 -33.46 4.82 19.50
N THR A 465 -34.01 3.71 19.01
CA THR A 465 -33.32 2.81 18.06
C THR A 465 -33.08 3.49 16.70
N LEU A 466 -34.04 4.28 16.23
CA LEU A 466 -33.88 5.12 15.04
C LEU A 466 -32.81 6.19 15.26
N ALA A 467 -32.80 6.86 16.41
CA ALA A 467 -31.81 7.87 16.74
C ALA A 467 -30.37 7.31 16.72
N ILE A 468 -30.15 6.10 17.26
CA ILE A 468 -28.85 5.40 17.20
C ILE A 468 -28.44 5.10 15.75
N SER A 469 -29.39 4.62 14.94
CA SER A 469 -29.15 4.28 13.53
C SER A 469 -28.84 5.52 12.69
N CYS A 470 -29.51 6.64 12.96
CA CYS A 470 -29.21 7.94 12.38
C CYS A 470 -27.83 8.46 12.83
N ALA A 471 -27.51 8.37 14.12
CA ALA A 471 -26.23 8.81 14.68
C ALA A 471 -25.04 8.07 14.05
N THR A 472 -25.14 6.75 13.90
CA THR A 472 -24.12 5.92 13.25
C THR A 472 -23.96 6.26 11.77
N THR A 473 -25.07 6.42 11.03
CA THR A 473 -25.03 6.82 9.61
C THR A 473 -24.41 8.21 9.44
N LEU A 474 -24.74 9.15 10.32
CA LEU A 474 -24.21 10.50 10.31
C LEU A 474 -22.70 10.52 10.62
N THR A 475 -22.22 9.64 11.50
CA THR A 475 -20.78 9.39 11.69
C THR A 475 -20.11 8.86 10.42
N VAL A 476 -20.74 7.95 9.68
CA VAL A 476 -20.19 7.44 8.41
C VAL A 476 -20.08 8.57 7.39
N VAL A 477 -21.13 9.39 7.23
CA VAL A 477 -21.15 10.56 6.33
C VAL A 477 -20.03 11.53 6.68
N ALA A 478 -19.92 11.92 7.95
CA ALA A 478 -18.88 12.84 8.41
C ALA A 478 -17.48 12.30 8.10
N ASN A 479 -17.21 11.03 8.41
CA ASN A 479 -15.92 10.39 8.10
C ASN A 479 -15.64 10.36 6.59
N LEU A 480 -16.63 10.06 5.73
CA LEU A 480 -16.44 10.06 4.27
C LEU A 480 -16.05 11.46 3.76
N THR A 481 -16.68 12.51 4.30
CA THR A 481 -16.33 13.89 3.94
C THR A 481 -14.93 14.27 4.41
N ALA A 482 -14.54 13.87 5.63
CA ALA A 482 -13.19 14.09 6.15
C ALA A 482 -12.13 13.33 5.33
N VAL A 483 -12.38 12.07 4.98
CA VAL A 483 -11.52 11.25 4.12
C VAL A 483 -11.37 11.88 2.73
N ALA A 484 -12.45 12.42 2.15
CA ALA A 484 -12.37 13.07 0.85
C ALA A 484 -11.54 14.36 0.89
N TRP A 485 -11.78 15.28 1.84
CA TRP A 485 -11.02 16.53 1.95
C TRP A 485 -9.56 16.29 2.32
N PHE A 486 -9.31 15.44 3.33
CA PHE A 486 -7.95 15.10 3.75
C PHE A 486 -7.22 14.26 2.70
N GLY A 487 -7.93 13.41 1.96
CA GLY A 487 -7.42 12.65 0.81
C GLY A 487 -6.89 13.53 -0.31
N MET A 488 -7.64 14.59 -0.65
CA MET A 488 -7.17 15.60 -1.61
C MET A 488 -5.87 16.30 -1.14
N TRP A 489 -5.81 16.68 0.14
CA TRP A 489 -4.60 17.27 0.73
C TRP A 489 -3.41 16.31 0.74
N MET A 490 -3.62 15.05 1.11
CA MET A 490 -2.57 14.04 1.10
C MET A 490 -2.11 13.69 -0.31
N GLY A 491 -2.99 13.80 -1.32
CA GLY A 491 -2.65 13.61 -2.71
C GLY A 491 -1.63 14.62 -3.22
N LEU A 492 -1.72 15.87 -2.77
CA LEU A 492 -0.73 16.92 -3.09
C LEU A 492 0.61 16.75 -2.37
N ASN A 493 0.64 16.01 -1.25
CA ASN A 493 1.84 15.87 -0.40
C ASN A 493 2.49 14.49 -0.48
N SER A 494 2.03 13.63 -1.38
CA SER A 494 2.47 12.24 -1.46
C SER A 494 3.02 11.92 -2.83
N LYS A 495 4.16 11.21 -2.85
CA LYS A 495 4.82 10.81 -4.10
C LYS A 495 4.03 9.78 -4.88
N SER A 496 3.25 8.92 -4.22
CA SER A 496 2.44 7.86 -4.83
C SER A 496 1.01 7.83 -4.31
N ALA A 497 0.09 7.31 -5.13
CA ALA A 497 -1.33 7.21 -4.81
C ALA A 497 -1.57 6.27 -3.62
N ASN A 498 -0.83 5.16 -3.54
CA ASN A 498 -0.92 4.20 -2.44
C ASN A 498 -0.44 4.79 -1.12
N LEU A 499 0.60 5.63 -1.13
CA LEU A 499 1.04 6.32 0.08
C LEU A 499 0.06 7.42 0.50
N SER A 500 -0.57 8.10 -0.45
CA SER A 500 -1.64 9.06 -0.16
C SER A 500 -2.81 8.37 0.54
N THR A 501 -3.29 7.26 -0.01
CA THR A 501 -4.40 6.48 0.57
C THR A 501 -4.08 5.95 1.95
N LEU A 502 -2.90 5.33 2.11
CA LEU A 502 -2.44 4.83 3.40
C LEU A 502 -2.42 5.93 4.46
N LYS A 503 -1.82 7.09 4.14
CA LYS A 503 -1.78 8.23 5.08
C LYS A 503 -3.18 8.73 5.42
N THR A 504 -4.06 8.88 4.44
CA THR A 504 -5.44 9.34 4.67
C THR A 504 -6.19 8.39 5.61
N ILE A 505 -6.14 7.09 5.37
CA ILE A 505 -6.79 6.09 6.23
C ILE A 505 -6.14 6.05 7.61
N LEU A 506 -4.81 6.09 7.69
CA LEU A 506 -4.08 6.06 8.96
C LEU A 506 -4.44 7.25 9.85
N PHE A 507 -4.41 8.48 9.31
CA PHE A 507 -4.63 9.70 10.08
C PHE A 507 -6.10 10.01 10.34
N VAL A 508 -7.00 9.71 9.42
CA VAL A 508 -8.42 10.04 9.56
C VAL A 508 -9.19 8.91 10.23
N GLN A 509 -8.85 7.65 9.95
CA GLN A 509 -9.61 6.49 10.46
C GLN A 509 -8.91 5.76 11.59
N ILE A 510 -7.72 5.20 11.36
CA ILE A 510 -7.11 4.26 12.30
C ILE A 510 -6.71 4.96 13.60
N ILE A 511 -5.89 6.02 13.53
CA ILE A 511 -5.39 6.72 14.73
C ILE A 511 -6.57 7.30 15.54
N PRO A 512 -7.55 7.98 14.93
CA PRO A 512 -8.63 8.53 15.72
C PRO A 512 -9.64 7.49 16.21
N TRP A 513 -9.81 6.36 15.52
CA TRP A 513 -10.61 5.26 16.05
C TRP A 513 -10.06 4.78 17.41
N PHE A 514 -8.74 4.66 17.56
CA PHE A 514 -8.12 4.37 18.86
C PHE A 514 -8.36 5.48 19.89
N GLY A 515 -8.19 6.75 19.49
CA GLY A 515 -8.41 7.88 20.39
C GLY A 515 -9.86 7.98 20.88
N VAL A 516 -10.83 7.81 19.98
CA VAL A 516 -12.26 7.89 20.28
C VAL A 516 -12.72 6.69 21.09
N THR A 517 -12.24 5.48 20.79
CA THR A 517 -12.57 4.29 21.60
C THR A 517 -12.04 4.41 23.03
N PHE A 518 -10.81 4.88 23.21
CA PHE A 518 -10.25 5.14 24.54
C PHE A 518 -11.01 6.25 25.29
N ALA A 519 -11.24 7.39 24.63
CA ALA A 519 -11.94 8.53 25.23
C ALA A 519 -13.40 8.20 25.61
N SER A 520 -14.13 7.51 24.72
CA SER A 520 -15.50 7.09 25.00
C SER A 520 -15.58 6.06 26.13
N ALA A 521 -14.66 5.10 26.18
CA ALA A 521 -14.62 4.09 27.22
C ALA A 521 -14.23 4.64 28.60
N LEU A 522 -13.52 5.78 28.68
CA LEU A 522 -13.32 6.52 29.93
C LEU A 522 -14.50 7.44 30.28
N ALA A 523 -15.09 8.11 29.29
CA ALA A 523 -16.16 9.08 29.50
C ALA A 523 -17.47 8.43 29.98
N VAL A 524 -17.85 7.27 29.44
CA VAL A 524 -19.15 6.63 29.76
C VAL A 524 -19.25 6.21 31.25
N PRO A 525 -18.26 5.53 31.86
CA PRO A 525 -18.27 5.25 33.30
C PRO A 525 -18.28 6.52 34.17
N LEU A 526 -17.52 7.55 33.79
CA LEU A 526 -17.49 8.84 34.51
C LEU A 526 -18.86 9.55 34.49
N LEU A 527 -19.58 9.49 33.37
CA LEU A 527 -20.92 10.07 33.24
C LEU A 527 -21.99 9.28 34.01
N LEU A 528 -21.76 7.99 34.25
CA LEU A 528 -22.66 7.12 35.02
C LEU A 528 -22.36 7.17 36.54
N LEU A 529 -21.17 7.61 36.94
CA LEU A 529 -20.71 7.70 38.32
C LEU A 529 -21.65 8.51 39.26
N PRO A 530 -22.16 9.70 38.86
CA PRO A 530 -23.07 10.48 39.72
C PRO A 530 -24.41 9.80 39.98
N ARG A 531 -24.86 8.93 39.06
CA ARG A 531 -26.11 8.17 39.21
C ARG A 531 -25.94 7.01 40.20
N LEU A 532 -24.76 6.40 40.23
CA LEU A 532 -24.38 5.39 41.22
C LEU A 532 -24.25 5.99 42.64
N PHE A 533 -23.61 7.16 42.77
CA PHE A 533 -23.43 7.82 44.09
C PHE A 533 -24.71 8.43 44.68
N ARG A 534 -25.70 8.78 43.85
CA ARG A 534 -26.99 9.33 44.33
C ARG A 534 -27.94 8.26 44.88
N GLY A 535 -27.52 6.99 44.99
CA GLY A 535 -28.34 5.92 45.56
C GLY A 535 -29.65 5.66 44.81
N THR A 536 -29.76 6.10 43.55
CA THR A 536 -30.94 5.78 42.73
C THR A 536 -30.80 4.33 42.28
N PRO A 537 -31.67 3.40 42.71
CA PRO A 537 -31.62 2.02 42.28
C PRO A 537 -32.04 1.97 40.80
N THR A 538 -31.08 2.19 39.92
CA THR A 538 -31.26 1.88 38.51
C THR A 538 -31.28 0.37 38.43
N GLY A 539 -32.48 -0.20 38.22
CA GLY A 539 -32.62 -1.65 38.07
C GLY A 539 -31.64 -2.18 37.00
N PRO A 540 -31.16 -3.44 37.12
CA PRO A 540 -30.24 -4.04 36.16
C PRO A 540 -30.67 -3.88 34.69
N SER A 541 -32.00 -3.87 34.47
CA SER A 541 -32.65 -3.61 33.18
C SER A 541 -32.41 -2.20 32.63
N GLN A 542 -32.42 -1.15 33.46
CA GLN A 542 -32.21 0.23 33.01
C GLN A 542 -30.74 0.50 32.65
N PHE A 543 -29.79 -0.12 33.36
CA PHE A 543 -28.37 0.00 33.04
C PHE A 543 -28.04 -0.58 31.65
N MET A 544 -28.67 -1.70 31.28
CA MET A 544 -28.52 -2.32 29.96
C MET A 544 -29.02 -1.44 28.80
N VAL A 545 -29.97 -0.53 29.04
CA VAL A 545 -30.50 0.38 28.00
C VAL A 545 -29.68 1.68 27.92
N TRP A 546 -29.34 2.29 29.05
CA TRP A 546 -28.64 3.58 29.08
C TRP A 546 -27.18 3.49 28.63
N TYR A 547 -26.50 2.38 28.92
CA TYR A 547 -25.07 2.25 28.63
C TYR A 547 -24.77 2.28 27.11
N PRO A 548 -25.43 1.50 26.24
CA PRO A 548 -25.22 1.57 24.80
C PRO A 548 -25.63 2.92 24.21
N LEU A 549 -26.72 3.53 24.70
CA LEU A 549 -27.19 4.83 24.24
C LEU A 549 -26.16 5.95 24.50
N LEU A 550 -25.64 6.03 25.73
CA LEU A 550 -24.60 7.00 26.09
C LEU A 550 -23.32 6.74 25.31
N THR A 551 -22.94 5.46 25.12
CA THR A 551 -21.76 5.10 24.34
C THR A 551 -21.89 5.57 22.89
N VAL A 552 -23.02 5.33 22.24
CA VAL A 552 -23.27 5.82 20.87
C VAL A 552 -23.27 7.34 20.83
N ALA A 553 -23.95 8.02 21.77
CA ALA A 553 -24.00 9.48 21.78
C ALA A 553 -22.61 10.12 21.94
N VAL A 554 -21.81 9.65 22.90
CA VAL A 554 -20.44 10.14 23.14
C VAL A 554 -19.53 9.83 21.95
N THR A 555 -19.57 8.60 21.42
CA THR A 555 -18.73 8.22 20.27
C THR A 555 -19.09 9.03 19.03
N THR A 556 -20.38 9.16 18.69
CA THR A 556 -20.83 9.97 17.55
C THR A 556 -20.41 11.42 17.70
N ALA A 557 -20.56 12.02 18.90
CA ALA A 557 -20.11 13.40 19.15
C ALA A 557 -18.60 13.56 18.92
N LEU A 558 -17.78 12.66 19.48
CA LEU A 558 -16.33 12.69 19.31
C LEU A 558 -15.92 12.52 17.84
N TYR A 559 -16.55 11.61 17.10
CA TYR A 559 -16.31 11.44 15.67
C TYR A 559 -16.69 12.70 14.88
N LEU A 560 -17.83 13.33 15.18
CA LEU A 560 -18.25 14.53 14.47
C LEU A 560 -17.31 15.71 14.71
N ILE A 561 -16.92 15.94 15.96
CA ILE A 561 -15.96 16.98 16.33
C ILE A 561 -14.65 16.76 15.55
N LYS A 562 -14.14 15.52 15.57
CA LYS A 562 -12.97 15.12 14.79
C LYS A 562 -13.14 15.43 13.30
N ASP A 563 -14.19 14.92 12.67
CA ASP A 563 -14.34 14.94 11.22
C ASP A 563 -14.58 16.35 10.69
N VAL A 564 -15.32 17.16 11.42
CA VAL A 564 -15.48 18.59 11.14
C VAL A 564 -14.13 19.29 11.28
N ALA A 565 -13.35 19.02 12.33
CA ALA A 565 -12.02 19.62 12.50
C ALA A 565 -11.07 19.24 11.35
N PHE A 566 -10.98 17.95 10.99
CA PHE A 566 -10.13 17.48 9.88
C PHE A 566 -10.56 18.03 8.53
N SER A 567 -11.87 18.07 8.24
CA SER A 567 -12.38 18.58 6.97
C SER A 567 -12.13 20.09 6.83
N LEU A 568 -12.38 20.88 7.88
CA LEU A 568 -12.10 22.32 7.88
C LEU A 568 -10.60 22.61 7.80
N TRP A 569 -9.78 21.86 8.54
CA TRP A 569 -8.32 21.98 8.48
C TRP A 569 -7.77 21.67 7.09
N ALA A 570 -8.17 20.54 6.51
CA ALA A 570 -7.73 20.12 5.19
C ALA A 570 -8.19 21.11 4.11
N ARG A 571 -9.43 21.59 4.20
CA ARG A 571 -9.97 22.62 3.30
C ARG A 571 -9.20 23.93 3.40
N ARG A 572 -8.85 24.38 4.61
CA ARG A 572 -8.05 25.60 4.84
C ARG A 572 -6.65 25.45 4.22
N LYS A 573 -5.96 24.34 4.53
CA LYS A 573 -4.62 24.04 3.99
C LYS A 573 -4.62 23.90 2.47
N LEU A 574 -5.61 23.23 1.90
CA LEU A 574 -5.80 23.11 0.45
C LEU A 574 -6.04 24.44 -0.25
N TYR A 575 -6.56 25.47 0.42
CA TYR A 575 -6.72 26.78 -0.21
C TYR A 575 -5.54 27.70 0.02
N SER A 576 -4.84 27.60 1.16
CA SER A 576 -3.70 28.47 1.47
C SER A 576 -2.40 27.99 0.83
N GLU A 577 -2.09 26.70 0.91
CA GLU A 577 -0.77 26.15 0.54
C GLU A 577 -0.76 25.51 -0.85
N PHE A 578 -1.87 25.52 -1.59
CA PHE A 578 -1.96 24.82 -2.89
C PHE A 578 -0.86 25.21 -3.86
N ARG A 579 -0.68 26.52 -4.07
CA ARG A 579 0.28 27.05 -5.04
C ARG A 579 1.71 26.80 -4.60
N GLU A 580 2.00 26.97 -3.31
CA GLU A 580 3.33 26.72 -2.76
C GLU A 580 3.73 25.25 -2.89
N ARG A 581 2.82 24.32 -2.57
CA ARG A 581 3.09 22.87 -2.66
C ARG A 581 3.16 22.39 -4.11
N ALA A 582 2.33 22.96 -4.98
CA ALA A 582 2.36 22.67 -6.41
C ALA A 582 3.62 23.24 -7.09
N ALA A 583 4.09 24.43 -6.68
CA ALA A 583 5.32 25.05 -7.20
C ALA A 583 6.60 24.43 -6.62
N GLY A 584 6.57 23.91 -5.39
CA GLY A 584 7.71 23.21 -4.78
C GLY A 584 8.11 21.92 -5.52
N VAL A 585 7.22 21.37 -6.37
CA VAL A 585 7.52 20.27 -7.30
C VAL A 585 8.29 20.78 -8.54
N ALA A 586 8.09 22.04 -8.93
CA ALA A 586 8.74 22.71 -10.07
C ALA A 586 10.14 23.29 -9.73
N ALA A 587 10.59 23.18 -8.47
CA ALA A 587 11.96 23.54 -8.15
C ALA A 587 12.94 22.57 -8.85
N PRO A 588 13.98 23.07 -9.55
CA PRO A 588 14.92 22.22 -10.26
C PRO A 588 15.47 21.17 -9.31
N ILE A 589 15.61 19.94 -9.81
CA ILE A 589 16.29 18.83 -9.16
C ILE A 589 17.57 19.41 -8.58
N ARG A 590 17.63 19.59 -7.24
CA ARG A 590 18.88 19.97 -6.59
C ARG A 590 19.89 18.92 -7.03
N PRO A 591 21.01 19.28 -7.68
CA PRO A 591 22.03 18.32 -8.03
C PRO A 591 22.33 17.53 -6.77
N ALA A 592 22.11 16.21 -6.83
CA ALA A 592 22.38 15.35 -5.71
C ALA A 592 23.83 15.62 -5.33
N LEU A 593 24.05 16.12 -4.10
CA LEU A 593 25.39 16.19 -3.53
C LEU A 593 26.02 14.80 -3.76
N PRO A 594 27.24 14.74 -4.32
CA PRO A 594 27.88 13.47 -4.60
C PRO A 594 27.83 12.61 -3.33
N PRO A 595 27.56 11.29 -3.46
CA PRO A 595 27.47 10.43 -2.31
C PRO A 595 28.71 10.63 -1.44
N PRO A 596 28.57 10.85 -0.11
CA PRO A 596 29.74 10.92 0.74
C PRO A 596 30.54 9.63 0.55
N LEU A 597 31.84 9.80 0.34
CA LEU A 597 32.80 8.71 0.11
C LEU A 597 32.51 7.56 1.10
N PRO A 598 32.63 6.29 0.69
CA PRO A 598 32.49 5.18 1.60
C PRO A 598 33.45 5.41 2.77
N ARG A 599 32.90 5.67 3.95
CA ARG A 599 33.70 5.66 5.18
C ARG A 599 34.35 4.28 5.23
N THR A 600 35.67 4.26 5.16
CA THR A 600 36.46 3.08 5.49
C THR A 600 35.92 2.55 6.81
N ALA A 601 35.68 1.24 6.88
CA ALA A 601 35.23 0.60 8.10
C ALA A 601 36.32 0.78 9.17
N VAL A 602 36.21 1.86 9.93
CA VAL A 602 36.98 2.01 11.16
C VAL A 602 36.35 1.03 12.13
N ASN A 603 37.02 -0.10 12.32
CA ASN A 603 36.72 -1.04 13.39
C ASN A 603 36.59 -0.24 14.70
N ALA A 604 35.43 -0.33 15.35
CA ALA A 604 35.19 0.39 16.59
C ALA A 604 36.21 -0.05 17.65
N PRO A 605 37.02 0.85 18.22
CA PRO A 605 37.85 0.49 19.35
C PRO A 605 37.02 0.55 20.64
N THR A 606 37.29 -0.41 21.50
CA THR A 606 36.80 -0.55 22.87
C THR A 606 37.03 0.73 23.70
N PHE A 607 36.11 0.94 24.64
CA PHE A 607 35.83 2.14 25.44
C PHE A 607 36.99 2.77 26.25
N LYS A 608 38.25 2.32 26.11
CA LYS A 608 39.40 2.88 26.86
C LYS A 608 40.28 3.86 26.07
N LEU A 609 39.93 4.20 24.84
CA LEU A 609 40.80 4.97 23.93
C LEU A 609 40.25 6.36 23.53
N ILE A 610 39.51 7.04 24.41
CA ILE A 610 38.91 8.37 24.11
C ILE A 610 39.88 9.53 24.43
N VAL A 611 40.84 9.33 25.34
CA VAL A 611 41.78 10.39 25.75
C VAL A 611 43.00 10.47 24.82
N SER A 612 43.48 9.36 24.27
CA SER A 612 44.62 9.35 23.33
C SER A 612 44.24 9.73 21.89
N THR A 613 42.98 9.52 21.48
CA THR A 613 42.50 9.94 20.15
C THR A 613 42.30 11.45 20.04
N LEU A 614 41.98 12.13 21.14
CA LEU A 614 41.90 13.60 21.15
C LEU A 614 43.28 14.27 20.97
N LEU A 615 44.35 13.68 21.50
CA LEU A 615 45.72 14.16 21.27
C LEU A 615 46.23 13.84 19.85
N ALA A 616 45.86 12.70 19.29
CA ALA A 616 46.25 12.32 17.92
C ALA A 616 45.49 13.14 16.84
N LEU A 617 44.25 13.54 17.11
CA LEU A 617 43.47 14.45 16.24
C LEU A 617 44.06 15.87 16.21
N ALA A 618 44.69 16.32 17.30
CA ALA A 618 45.39 17.60 17.33
C ALA A 618 46.69 17.58 16.50
N PHE A 619 47.40 16.44 16.45
CA PHE A 619 48.61 16.28 15.63
C PHE A 619 48.32 15.98 14.14
N ALA A 620 47.24 15.26 13.83
CA ALA A 620 46.86 14.98 12.44
C ALA A 620 46.30 16.21 11.70
N ALA A 621 45.82 17.23 12.43
CA ALA A 621 45.41 18.51 11.85
C ALA A 621 46.59 19.35 11.32
N ILE A 622 47.83 19.02 11.69
CA ILE A 622 49.05 19.74 11.27
C ILE A 622 49.75 19.03 10.08
N ALA A 623 49.39 17.78 9.78
CA ALA A 623 50.01 16.97 8.71
C ALA A 623 49.09 16.72 7.49
N ALA A 624 48.03 17.52 7.31
CA ALA A 624 47.25 17.48 6.09
C ALA A 624 48.08 18.07 4.94
N GLU A 625 48.81 17.19 4.25
CA GLU A 625 49.41 17.46 2.96
C GLU A 625 48.37 18.14 2.07
N LYS A 626 48.64 19.40 1.75
CA LYS A 626 47.87 20.20 0.79
C LYS A 626 47.97 19.49 -0.56
N ASN A 627 47.03 18.60 -0.86
CA ASN A 627 46.74 18.29 -2.26
C ASN A 627 46.29 19.61 -2.89
N PRO A 628 47.04 20.17 -3.86
CA PRO A 628 46.69 21.44 -4.45
C PRO A 628 45.30 21.32 -5.08
N VAL A 629 44.37 22.12 -4.59
CA VAL A 629 43.07 22.31 -5.24
C VAL A 629 43.36 22.79 -6.66
N PRO A 630 42.78 22.17 -7.72
CA PRO A 630 43.02 22.61 -9.08
C PRO A 630 42.62 24.08 -9.20
N LYS A 631 43.52 24.94 -9.67
CA LYS A 631 43.19 26.34 -10.00
C LYS A 631 42.04 26.34 -11.02
N GLU A 632 41.02 27.16 -10.80
CA GLU A 632 39.95 27.40 -11.78
C GLU A 632 40.58 27.79 -13.13
N GLY A 633 40.34 26.98 -14.17
CA GLY A 633 40.86 27.18 -15.53
C GLY A 633 41.96 26.23 -16.00
N GLY A 634 42.52 25.36 -15.15
CA GLY A 634 43.50 24.33 -15.57
C GLY A 634 42.87 23.09 -16.20
N ASN A 635 43.56 22.41 -17.13
CA ASN A 635 43.09 21.14 -17.69
C ASN A 635 43.15 20.04 -16.60
N PRO A 636 42.04 19.33 -16.31
CA PRO A 636 42.01 18.26 -15.31
C PRO A 636 43.04 17.14 -15.55
N ALA A 637 43.51 16.97 -16.78
CA ALA A 637 44.52 15.98 -17.15
C ALA A 637 45.94 16.29 -16.62
N ASP A 638 46.20 17.53 -16.19
CA ASP A 638 47.53 17.94 -15.70
C ASP A 638 47.76 17.60 -14.23
N HIS A 639 46.67 17.36 -13.48
CA HIS A 639 46.69 17.06 -12.04
C HIS A 639 45.90 15.79 -11.74
N LEU A 640 46.28 14.67 -12.37
CA LEU A 640 45.61 13.39 -12.18
C LEU A 640 45.91 12.82 -10.77
N PRO A 641 44.89 12.33 -10.04
CA PRO A 641 45.09 11.63 -8.77
C PRO A 641 46.04 10.43 -8.93
N PRO A 642 46.75 10.01 -7.85
CA PRO A 642 47.76 8.95 -7.93
C PRO A 642 47.20 7.57 -8.35
N TRP A 643 45.88 7.37 -8.29
CA TRP A 643 45.20 6.16 -8.75
C TRP A 643 44.70 6.24 -10.21
N ILE A 644 44.98 7.32 -10.95
CA ILE A 644 44.63 7.48 -12.37
C ILE A 644 45.92 7.57 -13.18
N LYS A 645 46.06 6.68 -14.17
CA LYS A 645 47.19 6.66 -15.11
C LYS A 645 46.70 7.01 -16.51
N ARG A 646 47.35 7.97 -17.17
CA ARG A 646 47.15 8.23 -18.60
C ARG A 646 47.79 7.11 -19.42
N VAL A 647 47.01 6.53 -20.35
CA VAL A 647 47.44 5.40 -21.20
C VAL A 647 47.90 5.89 -22.58
N THR A 648 47.17 6.80 -23.22
CA THR A 648 47.50 7.39 -24.52
C THR A 648 47.34 8.92 -24.48
N TRP A 649 47.96 9.62 -25.44
CA TRP A 649 47.87 11.07 -25.60
C TRP A 649 46.90 11.51 -26.71
N PHE A 650 46.45 10.56 -27.52
CA PHE A 650 45.48 10.76 -28.59
C PHE A 650 44.41 9.65 -28.52
N GLY A 651 43.29 9.88 -29.19
CA GLY A 651 42.18 8.95 -29.24
C GLY A 651 40.94 9.41 -28.47
N GLU A 652 39.81 8.92 -28.91
CA GLU A 652 38.48 9.20 -28.40
C GLU A 652 37.69 7.88 -28.22
N ARG A 653 36.64 7.93 -27.38
CA ARG A 653 35.60 6.89 -27.28
C ARG A 653 36.14 5.48 -27.00
N ALA A 654 37.04 5.38 -26.05
CA ALA A 654 37.66 4.13 -25.63
C ALA A 654 36.64 3.10 -25.10
N ASP A 655 36.85 1.83 -25.42
CA ASP A 655 36.14 0.66 -24.89
C ASP A 655 37.12 -0.39 -24.36
N TRP A 656 36.73 -1.05 -23.28
CA TRP A 656 37.57 -2.04 -22.61
C TRP A 656 37.29 -3.43 -23.14
N SER A 657 38.36 -4.16 -23.46
CA SER A 657 38.26 -5.60 -23.71
C SER A 657 37.68 -6.33 -22.50
N HIS A 658 36.98 -7.44 -22.74
CA HIS A 658 36.31 -8.21 -21.70
C HIS A 658 37.27 -8.84 -20.70
N ASP A 659 38.54 -9.02 -21.08
CA ASP A 659 39.63 -9.51 -20.22
C ASP A 659 40.29 -8.39 -19.38
N GLY A 660 39.98 -7.12 -19.65
CA GLY A 660 40.57 -5.96 -18.99
C GLY A 660 42.04 -5.70 -19.33
N LYS A 661 42.60 -6.36 -20.36
CA LYS A 661 44.02 -6.22 -20.73
C LYS A 661 44.26 -5.21 -21.83
N ARG A 662 43.25 -4.95 -22.66
CA ARG A 662 43.35 -4.14 -23.87
C ARG A 662 42.25 -3.09 -23.93
N ILE A 663 42.57 -1.95 -24.55
CA ILE A 663 41.64 -0.85 -24.77
C ILE A 663 41.56 -0.57 -26.26
N LEU A 664 40.35 -0.62 -26.81
CA LEU A 664 40.04 -0.24 -28.17
C LEU A 664 39.62 1.23 -28.19
N PHE A 665 40.13 2.03 -29.12
CA PHE A 665 39.77 3.45 -29.23
C PHE A 665 39.85 3.92 -30.68
N VAL A 666 39.20 5.03 -30.99
CA VAL A 666 39.25 5.65 -32.32
C VAL A 666 40.19 6.84 -32.26
N GLU A 667 41.02 7.08 -33.27
CA GLU A 667 41.97 8.21 -33.28
C GLU A 667 41.28 9.58 -33.09
N LYS A 668 40.20 9.79 -33.85
CA LYS A 668 39.34 10.96 -33.86
C LYS A 668 37.98 10.55 -34.45
N THR A 669 36.96 11.39 -34.32
CA THR A 669 35.68 11.14 -35.00
C THR A 669 35.91 11.05 -36.53
N PHE A 670 35.49 9.94 -37.16
CA PHE A 670 35.80 9.54 -38.55
C PHE A 670 37.29 9.20 -38.80
N GLY A 671 37.97 8.66 -37.79
CA GLY A 671 39.36 8.20 -37.89
C GLY A 671 39.50 6.68 -37.89
N ASP A 672 40.75 6.23 -37.88
CA ASP A 672 41.14 4.83 -37.73
C ASP A 672 40.92 4.30 -36.31
N VAL A 673 40.80 2.98 -36.19
CA VAL A 673 40.63 2.30 -34.90
C VAL A 673 41.94 1.67 -34.47
N TYR A 674 42.29 1.88 -33.21
CA TYR A 674 43.51 1.39 -32.58
C TYR A 674 43.19 0.58 -31.33
N GLU A 675 44.05 -0.40 -31.03
CA GLU A 675 44.02 -1.17 -29.77
C GLU A 675 45.34 -0.93 -29.02
N VAL A 676 45.27 -0.62 -27.73
CA VAL A 676 46.43 -0.54 -26.85
C VAL A 676 46.41 -1.66 -25.81
N GLU A 677 47.54 -2.35 -25.67
CA GLU A 677 47.75 -3.33 -24.60
C GLU A 677 48.30 -2.66 -23.34
N LEU A 678 47.63 -2.82 -22.20
CA LEU A 678 47.93 -2.07 -20.97
C LEU A 678 49.24 -2.47 -20.30
N ALA A 679 49.65 -3.73 -20.45
CA ALA A 679 50.87 -4.24 -19.84
C ALA A 679 52.12 -3.72 -20.56
N THR A 680 52.07 -3.69 -21.90
CA THR A 680 53.22 -3.36 -22.76
C THR A 680 53.19 -1.90 -23.24
N GLY A 681 52.02 -1.26 -23.27
CA GLY A 681 51.82 0.07 -23.85
C GLY A 681 51.86 0.08 -25.38
N ILE A 682 51.91 -1.09 -26.04
CA ILE A 682 51.98 -1.18 -27.51
C ILE A 682 50.61 -0.85 -28.10
N ILE A 683 50.61 0.05 -29.08
CA ILE A 683 49.42 0.46 -29.85
C ILE A 683 49.45 -0.25 -31.22
N ARG A 684 48.35 -0.87 -31.62
CA ARG A 684 48.17 -1.56 -32.91
C ARG A 684 47.02 -0.95 -33.67
N ALA A 685 47.22 -0.71 -34.97
CA ALA A 685 46.14 -0.30 -35.86
C ALA A 685 45.28 -1.51 -36.24
N ILE A 686 43.97 -1.38 -36.07
CA ILE A 686 43.00 -2.47 -36.27
C ILE A 686 42.34 -2.38 -37.65
N THR A 687 42.32 -1.20 -38.28
CA THR A 687 41.55 -0.96 -39.52
C THR A 687 42.41 -0.62 -40.74
N HIS A 688 43.74 -0.54 -40.62
CA HIS A 688 44.64 -0.19 -41.73
C HIS A 688 44.70 -1.22 -42.87
N HIS A 689 44.18 -2.44 -42.66
CA HIS A 689 44.25 -3.51 -43.66
C HIS A 689 43.18 -3.41 -44.76
N TYR A 690 42.27 -2.43 -44.72
CA TYR A 690 41.26 -2.21 -45.76
C TYR A 690 40.88 -0.73 -45.88
N PRO A 691 40.40 -0.27 -47.06
CA PRO A 691 39.97 1.12 -47.24
C PRO A 691 38.62 1.38 -46.57
N HIS A 692 38.48 2.53 -45.91
CA HIS A 692 37.24 2.98 -45.25
C HIS A 692 37.17 4.50 -45.11
N TYR A 693 35.97 5.04 -44.85
CA TYR A 693 35.73 6.48 -44.64
C TYR A 693 35.87 6.94 -43.18
N GLY A 694 36.39 6.06 -42.32
CA GLY A 694 36.64 6.31 -40.90
C GLY A 694 35.45 5.97 -40.02
N TYR A 695 35.71 5.74 -38.73
CA TYR A 695 34.69 5.29 -37.78
C TYR A 695 34.42 6.34 -36.71
N THR A 696 33.21 6.35 -36.18
CA THR A 696 32.79 7.18 -35.05
C THR A 696 32.76 6.39 -33.75
N ARG A 697 32.74 5.06 -33.80
CA ARG A 697 32.79 4.19 -32.62
C ARG A 697 33.29 2.80 -32.96
N ALA A 698 33.98 2.18 -32.01
CA ALA A 698 34.39 0.78 -32.06
C ALA A 698 34.12 0.14 -30.68
N LEU A 699 33.48 -1.03 -30.63
CA LEU A 699 33.09 -1.70 -29.39
C LEU A 699 33.31 -3.22 -29.47
N TYR A 700 33.71 -3.84 -28.37
CA TYR A 700 33.86 -5.30 -28.30
C TYR A 700 32.52 -6.02 -28.16
N LEU A 701 32.26 -6.98 -29.05
CA LEU A 701 31.16 -7.94 -28.93
C LEU A 701 31.52 -9.09 -27.97
N ALA A 702 30.51 -9.81 -27.48
CA ALA A 702 30.68 -10.90 -26.50
C ALA A 702 31.54 -12.07 -27.00
N ASN A 703 31.62 -12.28 -28.33
CA ASN A 703 32.43 -13.31 -28.97
C ASN A 703 33.88 -12.87 -29.30
N GLY A 704 34.21 -11.59 -29.04
CA GLY A 704 35.51 -10.99 -29.31
C GLY A 704 35.61 -10.23 -30.64
N ASP A 705 34.56 -10.24 -31.47
CA ASP A 705 34.51 -9.44 -32.69
C ASP A 705 34.30 -7.95 -32.35
N ILE A 706 34.54 -7.07 -33.33
CA ILE A 706 34.48 -5.63 -33.14
C ILE A 706 33.28 -5.07 -33.91
N LEU A 707 32.37 -4.41 -33.20
CA LEU A 707 31.29 -3.64 -33.79
C LEU A 707 31.79 -2.23 -34.08
N LEU A 708 31.69 -1.82 -35.34
CA LEU A 708 32.11 -0.53 -35.84
C LEU A 708 30.88 0.29 -36.26
N SER A 709 30.95 1.60 -36.08
CA SER A 709 29.93 2.56 -36.53
C SER A 709 30.60 3.66 -37.32
N GLY A 710 30.17 3.92 -38.55
CA GLY A 710 30.79 4.93 -39.43
C GLY A 710 29.99 5.18 -40.70
N PRO A 711 30.25 6.25 -41.46
CA PRO A 711 29.54 6.54 -42.70
C PRO A 711 29.97 5.59 -43.83
N ASP A 712 29.06 5.39 -44.79
CA ASP A 712 29.36 4.74 -46.08
C ASP A 712 29.98 5.70 -47.11
N HIS A 713 29.78 7.01 -46.91
CA HIS A 713 30.36 8.09 -47.71
C HIS A 713 30.67 9.30 -46.83
N PHE A 714 31.83 9.94 -47.02
CA PHE A 714 32.25 11.10 -46.25
C PHE A 714 32.51 12.32 -47.15
N ASP A 715 31.70 13.38 -46.98
CA ASP A 715 31.91 14.69 -47.60
C ASP A 715 32.60 15.64 -46.60
N PRO A 716 33.86 16.07 -46.84
CA PRO A 716 34.57 17.01 -45.97
C PRO A 716 33.88 18.36 -45.79
N LYS A 717 33.02 18.78 -46.75
CA LYS A 717 32.30 20.06 -46.68
C LYS A 717 31.07 20.00 -45.77
N LYS A 718 30.56 18.80 -45.48
CA LYS A 718 29.37 18.57 -44.65
C LYS A 718 29.57 17.44 -43.63
N PRO A 719 30.50 17.58 -42.68
CA PRO A 719 30.80 16.53 -41.70
C PRO A 719 29.63 16.22 -40.75
N GLY A 720 28.67 17.15 -40.59
CA GLY A 720 27.46 16.94 -39.78
C GLY A 720 26.52 15.88 -40.35
N ASP A 721 26.43 15.77 -41.67
CA ASP A 721 25.54 14.82 -42.35
C ASP A 721 26.10 13.39 -42.24
N ALA A 722 27.42 13.22 -42.26
CA ALA A 722 28.07 11.92 -42.05
C ALA A 722 27.80 11.35 -40.65
N ARG A 723 27.51 12.21 -39.66
CA ARG A 723 27.23 11.77 -38.28
C ARG A 723 25.81 11.22 -38.12
N THR A 724 24.85 11.71 -38.91
CA THR A 724 23.46 11.20 -38.92
C THR A 724 23.29 10.00 -39.85
N GLN A 725 24.21 9.81 -40.81
CA GLN A 725 24.22 8.71 -41.77
C GLN A 725 25.31 7.66 -41.46
N CYS A 726 25.50 7.33 -40.18
CA CYS A 726 26.42 6.26 -39.78
C CYS A 726 25.74 4.88 -39.89
N TRP A 727 26.43 3.91 -40.46
CA TRP A 727 26.06 2.50 -40.58
C TRP A 727 26.82 1.63 -39.59
N LEU A 728 26.21 0.51 -39.22
CA LEU A 728 26.85 -0.52 -38.41
C LEU A 728 27.63 -1.51 -39.28
N PHE A 729 28.88 -1.78 -38.89
CA PHE A 729 29.75 -2.77 -39.51
C PHE A 729 30.28 -3.75 -38.46
N LEU A 730 30.55 -4.97 -38.89
CA LEU A 730 31.13 -6.04 -38.08
C LEU A 730 32.53 -6.38 -38.59
N LEU A 731 33.54 -6.24 -37.74
CA LEU A 731 34.91 -6.63 -38.02
C LEU A 731 35.26 -7.88 -37.20
N ASP A 732 35.67 -8.94 -37.90
CA ASP A 732 36.09 -10.19 -37.28
C ASP A 732 37.40 -10.02 -36.52
N LYS A 733 37.52 -10.68 -35.36
CA LYS A 733 38.72 -10.61 -34.50
C LYS A 733 40.00 -11.12 -35.16
N SER A 734 39.90 -11.86 -36.26
CA SER A 734 41.08 -12.32 -37.03
C SER A 734 41.76 -11.19 -37.81
N LEU A 735 41.07 -10.08 -38.06
CA LEU A 735 41.54 -8.94 -38.86
C LEU A 735 42.02 -9.31 -40.28
N THR A 736 41.57 -10.46 -40.81
CA THR A 736 41.95 -10.93 -42.14
C THR A 736 41.03 -10.42 -43.25
N ARG A 737 39.82 -9.98 -42.88
CA ARG A 737 38.76 -9.57 -43.80
C ARG A 737 38.36 -8.11 -43.56
N PRO A 738 37.84 -7.41 -44.58
CA PRO A 738 37.24 -6.09 -44.40
C PRO A 738 35.96 -6.20 -43.55
N ALA A 739 35.53 -5.08 -42.96
CA ALA A 739 34.34 -5.03 -42.12
C ALA A 739 33.06 -5.26 -42.93
N LEU A 740 32.16 -6.11 -42.42
CA LEU A 740 30.89 -6.48 -43.05
C LEU A 740 29.77 -5.53 -42.62
N ALA A 741 29.03 -4.96 -43.57
CA ALA A 741 27.90 -4.09 -43.27
C ALA A 741 26.71 -4.91 -42.70
N LEU A 742 26.11 -4.41 -41.61
CA LEU A 742 24.92 -5.02 -40.97
C LEU A 742 23.58 -4.49 -41.51
N GLY A 743 23.62 -3.50 -42.41
CA GLY A 743 22.42 -2.99 -43.10
C GLY A 743 21.49 -2.13 -42.24
N SER A 744 21.96 -1.60 -41.10
CA SER A 744 21.18 -0.69 -40.24
C SER A 744 22.00 0.55 -39.86
N LYS A 745 21.33 1.70 -39.80
CA LYS A 745 21.91 2.99 -39.40
C LYS A 745 21.92 3.19 -37.88
N CYS A 746 22.89 3.96 -37.39
CA CYS A 746 23.05 4.29 -35.97
C CYS A 746 23.73 5.66 -35.78
N SER A 747 22.95 6.67 -35.38
CA SER A 747 23.44 8.05 -35.16
C SER A 747 23.99 8.31 -33.73
N GLU A 748 23.32 7.79 -32.69
CA GLU A 748 23.65 8.05 -31.27
C GLU A 748 24.67 7.06 -30.67
N GLY A 749 25.14 6.09 -31.47
CA GLY A 749 26.11 5.08 -31.08
C GLY A 749 25.46 3.84 -30.45
N PRO A 750 25.90 2.62 -30.84
CA PRO A 750 25.30 1.39 -30.36
C PRO A 750 25.74 1.06 -28.93
N ALA A 751 24.93 0.28 -28.22
CA ALA A 751 25.24 -0.36 -26.95
C ALA A 751 25.38 -1.87 -27.18
N VAL A 752 26.40 -2.47 -26.57
CA VAL A 752 26.75 -3.88 -26.77
C VAL A 752 26.67 -4.64 -25.45
N SER A 753 26.09 -5.84 -25.47
CA SER A 753 26.13 -6.74 -24.31
C SER A 753 27.50 -7.41 -24.19
N ARG A 754 28.10 -7.37 -22.99
CA ARG A 754 29.38 -8.04 -22.72
C ARG A 754 29.30 -9.57 -22.64
N LYS A 755 28.09 -10.13 -22.45
CA LYS A 755 27.91 -11.58 -22.23
C LYS A 755 27.08 -12.28 -23.29
N ARG A 756 26.18 -11.57 -23.95
CA ARG A 756 25.27 -12.13 -24.95
C ARG A 756 25.56 -11.49 -26.30
N MET A 757 25.31 -12.21 -27.38
CA MET A 757 25.42 -11.66 -28.74
C MET A 757 24.21 -10.76 -29.07
N HIS A 758 24.02 -9.72 -28.27
CA HIS A 758 22.96 -8.73 -28.43
C HIS A 758 23.58 -7.33 -28.49
N ILE A 759 23.03 -6.53 -29.41
CA ILE A 759 23.33 -5.10 -29.55
C ILE A 759 22.01 -4.33 -29.50
N ALA A 760 22.05 -3.09 -29.03
CA ALA A 760 20.91 -2.19 -28.98
C ALA A 760 21.31 -0.81 -29.49
N TRP A 761 20.46 -0.18 -30.28
CA TRP A 761 20.66 1.17 -30.79
C TRP A 761 19.31 1.86 -30.91
N THR A 762 19.33 3.18 -31.03
CA THR A 762 18.14 4.00 -31.26
C THR A 762 18.09 4.45 -32.71
N HIS A 763 16.90 4.42 -33.28
CA HIS A 763 16.62 5.04 -34.55
C HIS A 763 16.12 6.46 -34.35
N VAL A 764 16.57 7.38 -35.20
CA VAL A 764 16.14 8.78 -35.22
C VAL A 764 15.42 9.05 -36.53
N ALA A 765 14.35 9.85 -36.53
CA ALA A 765 13.59 10.17 -37.75
C ALA A 765 14.46 10.78 -38.88
N ALA A 766 15.61 11.38 -38.55
CA ALA A 766 16.59 11.88 -39.51
C ALA A 766 17.30 10.77 -40.31
N GLU A 767 17.34 9.52 -39.80
CA GLU A 767 18.00 8.38 -40.45
C GLU A 767 17.14 7.78 -41.57
N TYR A 768 15.81 7.81 -41.38
CA TYR A 768 14.80 7.27 -42.30
C TYR A 768 13.62 8.25 -42.43
N PRO A 769 13.82 9.40 -43.10
CA PRO A 769 12.80 10.44 -43.21
C PRO A 769 11.53 9.98 -43.94
N ASP A 770 11.62 8.95 -44.77
CA ASP A 770 10.50 8.40 -45.53
C ASP A 770 9.73 7.30 -44.78
N GLU A 771 10.30 6.75 -43.70
CA GLU A 771 9.69 5.65 -42.93
C GLU A 771 9.25 6.05 -41.52
N MET A 772 9.78 7.16 -40.97
CA MET A 772 9.51 7.62 -39.61
C MET A 772 9.01 9.07 -39.58
N GLU A 773 7.81 9.27 -39.03
CA GLU A 773 7.25 10.61 -38.78
C GLU A 773 8.14 11.38 -37.76
N LYS A 774 8.38 12.65 -38.06
CA LYS A 774 9.19 13.57 -37.24
C LYS A 774 8.55 13.94 -35.90
#